data_AF-A0AAN7CPV3-F1
#
_entry.id   AF-A0AAN7CPV3-F1
#
_cell.length_a   1.000
_cell.length_b   1.000
_cell.length_c   1.000
_cell.angle_alpha   90.00
_cell.angle_beta   90.00
_cell.angle_gamma   90.00
#
_symmetry.space_group_name_H-M   'P 1'
#
loop_
_entity.id
_entity.type
_entity.pdbx_description
1 polymer ?
#
loop_
_entity_poly.entity_id
_entity_poly.type
_entity_poly.pdbx_seq_one_letter_code
_entity_poly.pdbx_strand_id
1 'polypeptide(L)'
;MSATQRLNLDKDKLKQQFDVSHFDINAILRGMQLTFVGAFRALQNPDLFTSKHYKQAIKAVLIGYAIRLLIALPISGIKFLIWLLSFFFPLDRVSWDDTVVNGLTFIEEHVLQAPLFFMSLMRYISPTLDDLFMASLLWVDLTYVQKHRPDTDTTELRKMYMLPPPLEDRQHQRLQLSRPPLSKDSTDPAKLRAMYYPPLKLYHAEDIRDHRVRTAGSLARFLRRFARRAGLSLAVYAASFVPYAGRLVLPAASFWTFKNAVGLGPASIIFGTGVLLPRRYLVIFLQSYFASRSLVRDLLEPYFKRIVFTAEEKRKWFRSREGLLFGFGIGFYLLLRVPMIGVLIYGIAEASTAYLITKVTDPPPPPSHSHGFAQTQLEWRNKQKFLSLSLSNLDALHDQPPPWPGPATDRGGGSRRYSGIRTGIRTVCKVDFDKPAAEQPYLHNRWHPDIPFAGTIKDGETVKIECLDWTGGQIQNNDSADDIRNVDLSQIHYLSGPFEIEGAEPGDLLLVEIMDVQPFEDRPWGFTGIFDRRNGGGFLDEIYPSAAKAIWDFEGIYCTSRHIPHVKFAGLIHPGILGCAPSTEVLDKWNAREATLIAANRLDRDVALPPDPLSVHAGSADQNLTDKVGREGARTIPGRPEHGGNCDIKNLSRGSKVYLPVHVPGAKFSVGDLHFSQGDGEISFCGAIEMAGVITINFSIIKNGVNNLGLKSPIYIPGPVEPQFGPGRYIYFEGFSVDESGRQHYMDVTVAYRQTTLRCIEYLRRFGYSDYQIYLLLSCAPVQGHIAGIVDIPNACTTLGLPMDIFDFDISPSSTVGKLDMGRCAFEMGRTEGEVRLEEAGRKSEVSFGGGLTYKQ
;
A
#
# COMPACT_ATOMS: atom_id res chain seq x y z
N MET A 1 -34.86 -57.82 -35.72
CA MET A 1 -34.15 -56.75 -34.98
C MET A 1 -34.40 -55.43 -35.74
N SER A 2 -35.28 -54.56 -35.23
CA SER A 2 -35.75 -53.39 -35.99
C SER A 2 -34.77 -52.22 -35.91
N ALA A 3 -34.41 -51.69 -37.07
CA ALA A 3 -33.63 -50.48 -37.26
C ALA A 3 -34.46 -49.23 -36.90
N THR A 4 -34.28 -48.68 -35.70
CA THR A 4 -34.48 -47.25 -35.39
C THR A 4 -34.02 -46.94 -33.95
N GLN A 5 -32.72 -47.03 -33.69
CA GLN A 5 -32.12 -46.20 -32.64
C GLN A 5 -31.73 -44.88 -33.30
N ARG A 6 -32.62 -43.89 -33.23
CA ARG A 6 -32.26 -42.51 -33.56
C ARG A 6 -31.13 -42.10 -32.61
N LEU A 7 -29.94 -41.83 -33.16
CA LEU A 7 -28.89 -41.12 -32.43
C LEU A 7 -29.52 -39.83 -31.89
N ASN A 8 -29.68 -39.75 -30.57
CA ASN A 8 -30.06 -38.53 -29.88
C ASN A 8 -28.82 -37.62 -29.88
N LEU A 9 -28.49 -37.06 -31.05
CA LEU A 9 -27.47 -36.02 -31.20
C LEU A 9 -27.98 -34.80 -30.44
N ASP A 10 -27.42 -34.59 -29.27
CA ASP A 10 -27.64 -33.42 -28.41
C ASP A 10 -27.29 -32.15 -29.21
N LYS A 11 -28.33 -31.56 -29.81
CA LYS A 11 -28.21 -30.42 -30.72
C LYS A 11 -27.53 -29.22 -30.05
N ASP A 12 -27.63 -29.10 -28.73
CA ASP A 12 -27.02 -28.01 -27.98
C ASP A 12 -25.52 -28.23 -27.77
N LYS A 13 -25.08 -29.47 -27.50
CA LYS A 13 -23.65 -29.82 -27.51
C LYS A 13 -23.00 -29.64 -28.88
N LEU A 14 -23.71 -29.99 -29.95
CA LEU A 14 -23.23 -29.74 -31.32
C LEU A 14 -23.15 -28.25 -31.63
N LYS A 15 -24.20 -27.47 -31.35
CA LYS A 15 -24.19 -26.01 -31.52
C LYS A 15 -23.03 -25.37 -30.78
N GLN A 16 -22.71 -25.81 -29.56
CA GLN A 16 -21.60 -25.29 -28.77
C GLN A 16 -20.21 -25.65 -29.35
N GLN A 17 -20.08 -26.79 -30.04
CA GLN A 17 -18.85 -27.18 -30.74
C GLN A 17 -18.64 -26.43 -32.08
N PHE A 18 -19.71 -25.89 -32.66
CA PHE A 18 -19.70 -25.09 -33.88
C PHE A 18 -19.89 -23.57 -33.62
N ASP A 19 -19.94 -23.13 -32.36
CA ASP A 19 -20.07 -21.72 -32.00
C ASP A 19 -18.76 -20.96 -32.24
N VAL A 20 -18.79 -20.09 -33.26
CA VAL A 20 -17.67 -19.23 -33.69
C VAL A 20 -17.81 -17.78 -33.22
N SER A 21 -18.82 -17.47 -32.41
CA SER A 21 -19.17 -16.10 -32.02
C SER A 21 -18.04 -15.32 -31.34
N HIS A 22 -17.13 -16.02 -30.65
CA HIS A 22 -15.98 -15.44 -29.95
C HIS A 22 -14.80 -15.06 -30.87
N PHE A 23 -14.72 -15.64 -32.06
CA PHE A 23 -13.66 -15.43 -33.07
C PHE A 23 -14.25 -14.97 -34.41
N ASP A 24 -15.07 -13.92 -34.35
CA ASP A 24 -15.68 -13.29 -35.53
C ASP A 24 -14.63 -12.46 -36.31
N ILE A 25 -14.64 -12.56 -37.64
CA ILE A 25 -13.80 -11.77 -38.57
C ILE A 25 -13.97 -10.28 -38.31
N ASN A 26 -15.18 -9.81 -38.03
CA ASN A 26 -15.44 -8.41 -37.72
C ASN A 26 -14.74 -7.97 -36.43
N ALA A 27 -14.68 -8.87 -35.43
CA ALA A 27 -13.95 -8.61 -34.20
C ALA A 27 -12.43 -8.52 -34.44
N ILE A 28 -11.88 -9.38 -35.30
CA ILE A 28 -10.46 -9.36 -35.68
C ILE A 28 -10.11 -8.05 -36.41
N LEU A 29 -10.91 -7.68 -37.42
CA LEU A 29 -10.74 -6.42 -38.15
C LEU A 29 -10.83 -5.22 -37.20
N ARG A 30 -11.78 -5.23 -36.27
CA ARG A 30 -11.92 -4.18 -35.26
C ARG A 30 -10.72 -4.12 -34.32
N GLY A 31 -10.18 -5.26 -33.91
CA GLY A 31 -8.94 -5.35 -33.14
C GLY A 31 -7.76 -4.69 -33.85
N MET A 32 -7.59 -4.97 -35.14
CA MET A 32 -6.54 -4.31 -35.95
C MET A 32 -6.76 -2.80 -36.07
N GLN A 33 -8.01 -2.35 -36.23
CA GLN A 33 -8.31 -0.92 -36.22
C GLN A 33 -7.96 -0.26 -34.87
N LEU A 34 -8.25 -0.93 -33.76
CA LEU A 34 -7.87 -0.47 -32.42
C LEU A 34 -6.36 -0.39 -32.21
N THR A 35 -5.55 -1.21 -32.89
CA THR A 35 -4.09 -1.05 -32.90
C THR A 35 -3.71 0.35 -33.38
N PHE A 36 -4.23 0.77 -34.53
CA PHE A 36 -3.90 2.07 -35.12
C PHE A 36 -4.49 3.24 -34.33
N VAL A 37 -5.76 3.14 -33.93
CA VAL A 37 -6.42 4.19 -33.14
C VAL A 37 -5.76 4.33 -31.77
N GLY A 38 -5.51 3.21 -31.08
CA GLY A 38 -4.82 3.20 -29.79
C GLY A 38 -3.41 3.78 -29.89
N ALA A 39 -2.64 3.39 -30.91
CA ALA A 39 -1.30 3.94 -31.14
C ALA A 39 -1.32 5.44 -31.40
N PHE A 40 -2.26 5.91 -32.24
CA PHE A 40 -2.44 7.33 -32.51
C PHE A 40 -2.80 8.11 -31.23
N ARG A 41 -3.70 7.59 -30.39
CA ARG A 41 -4.07 8.20 -29.10
C ARG A 41 -2.91 8.22 -28.11
N ALA A 42 -2.12 7.14 -28.05
CA ALA A 42 -0.93 7.06 -27.20
C ALA A 42 0.11 8.11 -27.61
N LEU A 43 0.37 8.28 -28.92
CA LEU A 43 1.31 9.28 -29.44
C LEU A 43 0.87 10.73 -29.20
N GLN A 44 -0.41 10.98 -28.90
CA GLN A 44 -0.90 12.30 -28.51
C GLN A 44 -0.64 12.64 -27.04
N ASN A 45 -0.23 11.66 -26.22
CA ASN A 45 0.03 11.88 -24.80
C ASN A 45 1.41 12.55 -24.61
N PRO A 46 1.50 13.81 -24.16
CA PRO A 46 2.79 14.46 -23.93
C PRO A 46 3.60 13.79 -22.82
N ASP A 47 2.93 13.21 -21.81
CA ASP A 47 3.57 12.53 -20.68
C ASP A 47 4.30 11.24 -21.11
N LEU A 48 3.93 10.68 -22.28
CA LEU A 48 4.62 9.54 -22.88
C LEU A 48 6.10 9.87 -23.16
N PHE A 49 6.39 11.08 -23.64
CA PHE A 49 7.72 11.49 -24.13
C PHE A 49 8.58 12.20 -23.08
N THR A 50 7.98 12.71 -22.01
CA THR A 50 8.68 13.41 -20.93
C THR A 50 9.08 12.48 -19.77
N SER A 51 8.46 11.30 -19.68
CA SER A 51 8.77 10.30 -18.66
C SER A 51 10.26 9.94 -18.63
N LYS A 52 10.80 9.80 -17.41
CA LYS A 52 12.15 9.26 -17.14
C LYS A 52 12.38 7.91 -17.85
N HIS A 53 11.29 7.21 -18.14
CA HIS A 53 11.20 5.87 -18.66
C HIS A 53 11.34 5.78 -20.18
N TYR A 54 10.78 6.72 -20.94
CA TYR A 54 10.99 6.75 -22.40
C TYR A 54 12.46 7.04 -22.74
N LYS A 55 13.12 7.92 -21.97
CA LYS A 55 14.57 8.15 -22.06
C LYS A 55 15.40 6.89 -21.75
N GLN A 56 14.95 6.06 -20.80
CA GLN A 56 15.58 4.78 -20.50
C GLN A 56 15.33 3.73 -21.60
N ALA A 57 14.13 3.69 -22.18
CA ALA A 57 13.82 2.83 -23.32
C ALA A 57 14.71 3.17 -24.52
N ILE A 58 14.89 4.45 -24.85
CA ILE A 58 15.82 4.90 -25.90
C ILE A 58 17.25 4.45 -25.59
N LYS A 59 17.74 4.61 -24.35
CA LYS A 59 19.07 4.13 -23.95
C LYS A 59 19.21 2.61 -24.12
N ALA A 60 18.19 1.83 -23.78
CA ALA A 60 18.19 0.38 -23.98
C ALA A 60 18.22 0.00 -25.47
N VAL A 61 17.51 0.74 -26.34
CA VAL A 61 17.61 0.58 -27.80
C VAL A 61 19.03 0.86 -28.30
N LEU A 62 19.66 1.93 -27.83
CA LEU A 62 21.03 2.29 -28.22
C LEU A 62 22.06 1.25 -27.76
N ILE A 63 21.90 0.67 -26.56
CA ILE A 63 22.74 -0.42 -26.07
C ILE A 63 22.51 -1.69 -26.90
N GLY A 64 21.24 -2.03 -27.21
CA GLY A 64 20.90 -3.14 -28.09
C GLY A 64 21.50 -2.97 -29.50
N TYR A 65 21.51 -1.74 -30.01
CA TYR A 65 22.17 -1.39 -31.28
C TYR A 65 23.68 -1.63 -31.20
N ALA A 66 24.34 -1.17 -30.14
CA ALA A 66 25.77 -1.38 -29.94
C ALA A 66 26.15 -2.87 -29.87
N ILE A 67 25.36 -3.69 -29.14
CA ILE A 67 25.59 -5.13 -29.04
C ILE A 67 25.40 -5.82 -30.40
N ARG A 68 24.33 -5.49 -31.13
CA ARG A 68 24.06 -6.09 -32.44
C ARG A 68 25.11 -5.69 -33.47
N LEU A 69 25.58 -4.44 -33.45
CA LEU A 69 26.73 -3.99 -34.25
C LEU A 69 27.98 -4.78 -33.89
N LEU A 70 28.28 -4.94 -32.60
CA LEU A 70 29.46 -5.66 -32.12
C LEU A 70 29.47 -7.14 -32.55
N ILE A 71 28.30 -7.79 -32.61
CA ILE A 71 28.16 -9.16 -33.12
C ILE A 71 28.19 -9.20 -34.65
N ALA A 72 27.61 -8.22 -35.33
CA ALA A 72 27.56 -8.16 -36.79
C ALA A 72 28.89 -7.78 -37.44
N LEU A 73 29.74 -7.02 -36.76
CA LEU A 73 31.01 -6.48 -37.29
C LEU A 73 32.03 -7.59 -37.63
N PRO A 74 32.25 -8.63 -36.80
CA PRO A 74 33.08 -9.78 -37.16
C PRO A 74 32.50 -10.59 -38.32
N ILE A 75 31.19 -10.82 -38.33
CA ILE A 75 30.50 -11.61 -39.38
C ILE A 75 30.59 -10.88 -40.72
N SER A 76 30.35 -9.56 -40.71
CA SER A 76 30.47 -8.71 -41.90
C SER A 76 31.92 -8.58 -42.36
N GLY A 77 32.87 -8.54 -41.42
CA GLY A 77 34.30 -8.57 -41.70
C GLY A 77 34.74 -9.87 -42.37
N ILE A 78 34.23 -11.02 -41.92
CA ILE A 78 34.47 -12.32 -42.56
C ILE A 78 33.84 -12.37 -43.96
N LYS A 79 32.59 -11.90 -44.12
CA LYS A 79 31.95 -11.81 -45.44
C LYS A 79 32.70 -10.88 -46.40
N PHE A 80 33.19 -9.75 -45.91
CA PHE A 80 34.02 -8.83 -46.68
C PHE A 80 35.36 -9.45 -47.04
N LEU A 81 36.00 -10.20 -46.14
CA LEU A 81 37.24 -10.92 -46.40
C LEU A 81 37.03 -12.02 -47.47
N ILE A 82 35.94 -12.78 -47.37
CA ILE A 82 35.55 -13.81 -48.35
C ILE A 82 35.25 -13.17 -49.71
N TRP A 83 34.56 -12.03 -49.72
CA TRP A 83 34.31 -11.24 -50.93
C TRP A 83 35.62 -10.70 -51.53
N LEU A 84 36.55 -10.21 -50.71
CA LEU A 84 37.85 -9.70 -51.16
C LEU A 84 38.73 -10.83 -51.71
N LEU A 85 38.70 -12.02 -51.07
CA LEU A 85 39.36 -13.23 -51.55
C LEU A 85 38.73 -13.76 -52.85
N SER A 86 37.45 -13.50 -53.11
CA SER A 86 36.77 -13.92 -54.35
C SER A 86 37.31 -13.22 -55.61
N PHE A 87 38.00 -12.08 -55.48
CA PHE A 87 38.71 -11.44 -56.59
C PHE A 87 39.99 -12.19 -57.00
N PHE A 88 40.56 -12.98 -56.10
CA PHE A 88 41.84 -13.69 -56.31
C PHE A 88 41.66 -15.20 -56.45
N PHE A 89 40.53 -15.76 -55.99
CA PHE A 89 40.21 -17.19 -56.04
C PHE A 89 38.75 -17.42 -56.50
N PRO A 90 38.49 -18.34 -57.46
CA PRO A 90 37.13 -18.69 -57.87
C PRO A 90 36.41 -19.46 -56.74
N LEU A 91 35.49 -18.79 -56.05
CA LEU A 91 34.72 -19.31 -54.90
C LEU A 91 33.31 -19.78 -55.29
N ASP A 92 33.14 -20.19 -56.55
CA ASP A 92 31.87 -20.49 -57.24
C ASP A 92 31.04 -21.64 -56.61
N ARG A 93 31.57 -22.30 -55.57
CA ARG A 93 30.94 -23.43 -54.86
C ARG A 93 30.56 -23.15 -53.40
N VAL A 94 30.66 -21.91 -52.91
CA VAL A 94 30.25 -21.56 -51.53
C VAL A 94 28.85 -20.93 -51.52
N SER A 95 27.85 -21.63 -52.08
CA SER A 95 26.42 -21.26 -52.00
C SER A 95 25.76 -21.71 -50.68
N TRP A 96 26.54 -22.28 -49.75
CA TRP A 96 26.08 -22.71 -48.43
C TRP A 96 25.73 -21.53 -47.52
N ASP A 97 26.38 -20.36 -47.71
CA ASP A 97 26.20 -19.20 -46.83
C ASP A 97 24.75 -18.72 -46.86
N ASP A 98 24.15 -18.46 -48.03
CA ASP A 98 22.80 -17.90 -48.09
C ASP A 98 21.71 -18.87 -47.63
N THR A 99 21.82 -20.16 -47.94
CA THR A 99 20.76 -21.13 -47.55
C THR A 99 20.81 -21.43 -46.05
N VAL A 100 22.02 -21.55 -45.49
CA VAL A 100 22.21 -21.80 -44.04
C VAL A 100 21.92 -20.53 -43.25
N VAL A 101 22.40 -19.36 -43.68
CA VAL A 101 22.11 -18.08 -43.01
C VAL A 101 20.62 -17.76 -43.07
N ASN A 102 19.96 -17.86 -44.24
CA ASN A 102 18.52 -17.63 -44.33
C ASN A 102 17.73 -18.68 -43.51
N GLY A 103 18.19 -19.92 -43.44
CA GLY A 103 17.62 -20.95 -42.58
C GLY A 103 17.75 -20.65 -41.09
N LEU A 104 18.92 -20.17 -40.66
CA LEU A 104 19.19 -19.75 -39.28
C LEU A 104 18.40 -18.50 -38.90
N THR A 105 18.35 -17.49 -39.77
CA THR A 105 17.52 -16.29 -39.58
C THR A 105 16.05 -16.65 -39.51
N PHE A 106 15.58 -17.59 -40.35
CA PHE A 106 14.20 -18.09 -40.27
C PHE A 106 13.93 -18.80 -38.93
N ILE A 107 14.86 -19.62 -38.45
CA ILE A 107 14.74 -20.30 -37.15
C ILE A 107 14.74 -19.27 -36.02
N GLU A 108 15.66 -18.31 -36.01
CA GLU A 108 15.74 -17.24 -34.99
C GLU A 108 14.46 -16.41 -34.91
N GLU A 109 13.99 -15.92 -36.06
CA GLU A 109 12.86 -14.98 -36.12
C GLU A 109 11.50 -15.66 -35.98
N HIS A 110 11.33 -16.82 -36.61
CA HIS A 110 10.02 -17.45 -36.75
C HIS A 110 9.83 -18.66 -35.83
N VAL A 111 10.87 -19.48 -35.61
CA VAL A 111 10.75 -20.69 -34.77
C VAL A 111 11.04 -20.38 -33.30
N LEU A 112 12.12 -19.65 -33.03
CA LEU A 112 12.56 -19.27 -31.69
C LEU A 112 11.92 -17.98 -31.20
N GLN A 113 11.41 -17.12 -32.10
CA GLN A 113 10.79 -15.84 -31.76
C GLN A 113 11.70 -14.93 -30.91
N ALA A 114 13.00 -14.90 -31.22
CA ALA A 114 13.97 -14.13 -30.45
C ALA A 114 13.58 -12.64 -30.26
N PRO A 115 13.01 -11.93 -31.25
CA PRO A 115 12.54 -10.56 -31.03
C PRO A 115 11.50 -10.46 -29.90
N LEU A 116 10.46 -11.30 -29.91
CA LEU A 116 9.43 -11.26 -28.87
C LEU A 116 10.00 -11.62 -27.49
N PHE A 117 10.95 -12.56 -27.43
CA PHE A 117 11.64 -12.91 -26.19
C PHE A 117 12.32 -11.72 -25.54
N PHE A 118 13.18 -11.02 -26.29
CA PHE A 118 13.91 -9.86 -25.78
C PHE A 118 12.96 -8.76 -25.32
N MET A 119 11.84 -8.59 -26.03
CA MET A 119 10.80 -7.62 -25.68
C MET A 119 10.08 -7.97 -24.37
N SER A 120 9.63 -9.21 -24.21
CA SER A 120 9.01 -9.66 -22.94
C SER A 120 10.01 -9.69 -21.79
N LEU A 121 11.30 -9.90 -22.07
CA LEU A 121 12.38 -9.85 -21.08
C LEU A 121 12.56 -8.43 -20.49
N MET A 122 12.37 -7.38 -21.31
CA MET A 122 12.50 -5.99 -20.86
C MET A 122 11.59 -5.65 -19.69
N ARG A 123 10.41 -6.27 -19.60
CA ARG A 123 9.49 -6.09 -18.46
C ARG A 123 10.08 -6.54 -17.12
N TYR A 124 10.96 -7.55 -17.13
CA TYR A 124 11.62 -8.03 -15.91
C TYR A 124 12.88 -7.23 -15.58
N ILE A 125 13.45 -6.53 -16.57
CA ILE A 125 14.64 -5.69 -16.41
C ILE A 125 14.25 -4.30 -15.90
N SER A 126 13.04 -3.81 -16.20
CA SER A 126 12.63 -2.44 -15.89
C SER A 126 11.13 -2.34 -15.54
N PRO A 127 10.73 -1.79 -14.38
CA PRO A 127 9.32 -1.65 -13.97
C PRO A 127 8.52 -0.61 -14.77
N THR A 128 9.13 -0.03 -15.79
CA THR A 128 8.69 1.17 -16.53
C THR A 128 7.41 1.02 -17.35
N LEU A 129 7.00 -0.21 -17.65
CA LEU A 129 5.83 -0.49 -18.48
C LEU A 129 4.51 -0.36 -17.71
N ASP A 130 4.50 -0.69 -16.42
CA ASP A 130 3.29 -0.57 -15.59
C ASP A 130 2.92 0.91 -15.37
N ASP A 131 3.94 1.74 -15.12
CA ASP A 131 3.79 3.20 -15.03
C ASP A 131 3.29 3.79 -16.35
N LEU A 132 3.79 3.29 -17.48
CA LEU A 132 3.38 3.72 -18.82
C LEU A 132 1.91 3.42 -19.11
N PHE A 133 1.45 2.24 -18.71
CA PHE A 133 0.05 1.85 -18.79
C PHE A 133 -0.83 2.81 -17.97
N MET A 134 -0.46 3.07 -16.71
CA MET A 134 -1.23 3.94 -15.83
C MET A 134 -1.25 5.40 -16.31
N ALA A 135 -0.11 5.94 -16.75
CA ALA A 135 -0.04 7.30 -17.32
C ALA A 135 -0.90 7.44 -18.59
N SER A 136 -0.90 6.41 -19.44
CA SER A 136 -1.72 6.39 -20.65
C SER A 136 -3.21 6.28 -20.34
N LEU A 137 -3.58 5.51 -19.30
CA LEU A 137 -4.96 5.39 -18.85
C LEU A 137 -5.50 6.73 -18.33
N LEU A 138 -4.69 7.47 -17.55
CA LEU A 138 -5.02 8.82 -17.11
C LEU A 138 -5.29 9.75 -18.29
N TRP A 139 -4.40 9.76 -19.28
CA TRP A 139 -4.56 10.58 -20.48
C TRP A 139 -5.84 10.26 -21.26
N VAL A 140 -6.18 8.97 -21.37
CA VAL A 140 -7.43 8.51 -22.02
C VAL A 140 -8.67 9.02 -21.28
N ASP A 141 -8.67 9.01 -19.95
CA ASP A 141 -9.77 9.57 -19.14
C ASP A 141 -9.88 11.10 -19.30
N LEU A 142 -8.77 11.83 -19.21
CA LEU A 142 -8.77 13.30 -19.38
C LEU A 142 -9.23 13.71 -20.79
N THR A 143 -8.72 13.05 -21.83
CA THR A 143 -9.11 13.32 -23.22
C THR A 143 -10.58 13.02 -23.46
N TYR A 144 -11.11 11.99 -22.78
CA TYR A 144 -12.52 11.65 -22.86
C TYR A 144 -13.41 12.75 -22.26
N VAL A 145 -13.08 13.22 -21.06
CA VAL A 145 -13.83 14.31 -20.40
C VAL A 145 -13.76 15.59 -21.24
N GLN A 146 -12.57 15.98 -21.71
CA GLN A 146 -12.41 17.15 -22.56
C GLN A 146 -13.19 17.07 -23.88
N LYS A 147 -13.33 15.87 -24.47
CA LYS A 147 -14.10 15.67 -25.71
C LYS A 147 -15.60 15.81 -25.50
N HIS A 148 -16.12 15.40 -24.34
CA HIS A 148 -17.57 15.37 -24.06
C HIS A 148 -18.04 16.53 -23.17
N ARG A 149 -17.11 17.28 -22.57
CA ARG A 149 -17.36 18.45 -21.73
C ARG A 149 -16.23 19.50 -21.88
N PRO A 150 -16.16 20.20 -23.02
CA PRO A 150 -15.05 21.09 -23.37
C PRO A 150 -14.97 22.35 -22.49
N ASP A 151 -16.05 22.67 -21.77
CA ASP A 151 -16.20 23.73 -20.77
C ASP A 151 -15.56 23.40 -19.41
N THR A 152 -15.17 22.14 -19.17
CA THR A 152 -14.56 21.75 -17.89
C THR A 152 -13.08 22.08 -17.84
N ASP A 153 -12.67 22.86 -16.84
CA ASP A 153 -11.25 23.07 -16.54
C ASP A 153 -10.61 21.76 -16.07
N THR A 154 -9.76 21.19 -16.92
CA THR A 154 -9.02 19.96 -16.62
C THR A 154 -8.00 20.14 -15.49
N THR A 155 -7.66 21.38 -15.13
CA THR A 155 -6.78 21.72 -14.00
C THR A 155 -7.47 21.42 -12.67
N GLU A 156 -8.75 21.78 -12.54
CA GLU A 156 -9.57 21.47 -11.35
C GLU A 156 -9.88 19.97 -11.24
N LEU A 157 -10.10 19.27 -12.36
CA LEU A 157 -10.19 17.80 -12.37
C LEU A 157 -8.87 17.15 -11.93
N ARG A 158 -7.72 17.68 -12.34
CA ARG A 158 -6.40 17.19 -11.88
C ARG A 158 -6.25 17.36 -10.37
N LYS A 159 -6.64 18.52 -9.82
CA LYS A 159 -6.62 18.78 -8.38
C LYS A 159 -7.58 17.85 -7.62
N MET A 160 -8.82 17.70 -8.11
CA MET A 160 -9.86 16.86 -7.51
C MET A 160 -9.44 15.39 -7.35
N TYR A 161 -8.62 14.87 -8.28
CA TYR A 161 -8.13 13.48 -8.23
C TYR A 161 -6.65 13.37 -7.80
N MET A 162 -6.07 14.42 -7.21
CA MET A 162 -4.67 14.45 -6.75
C MET A 162 -3.67 13.97 -7.82
N LEU A 163 -3.86 14.46 -9.05
CA LEU A 163 -3.04 14.14 -10.21
C LEU A 163 -1.87 15.12 -10.30
N PRO A 164 -0.67 14.70 -10.75
CA PRO A 164 0.47 15.60 -10.89
C PRO A 164 0.13 16.80 -11.79
N PRO A 165 0.70 17.99 -11.51
CA PRO A 165 0.43 19.19 -12.29
C PRO A 165 0.81 18.96 -13.76
N PRO A 166 0.09 19.59 -14.73
CA PRO A 166 0.50 19.56 -16.12
C PRO A 166 1.95 20.06 -16.25
N LEU A 167 2.75 19.42 -17.10
CA LEU A 167 4.02 20.00 -17.51
C LEU A 167 3.73 21.28 -18.29
N GLU A 168 4.02 22.45 -17.70
CA GLU A 168 3.99 23.73 -18.40
C GLU A 168 5.00 23.72 -19.54
N ASP A 169 4.55 23.67 -20.80
CA ASP A 169 4.54 24.82 -21.72
C ASP A 169 4.35 24.41 -23.22
N ARG A 170 3.60 25.24 -23.95
CA ARG A 170 3.46 25.41 -25.42
C ARG A 170 2.74 24.43 -26.38
N GLN A 171 2.29 23.23 -26.03
CA GLN A 171 1.56 22.39 -27.03
C GLN A 171 0.03 22.39 -26.93
N HIS A 172 -0.55 22.71 -25.77
CA HIS A 172 -2.00 22.63 -25.56
C HIS A 172 -2.83 23.69 -26.32
N GLN A 173 -2.20 24.75 -26.85
CA GLN A 173 -2.89 25.82 -27.58
C GLN A 173 -3.07 25.54 -29.08
N ARG A 174 -2.40 24.54 -29.67
CA ARG A 174 -2.54 24.21 -31.11
C ARG A 174 -3.63 23.18 -31.44
N LEU A 175 -4.07 22.38 -30.46
CA LEU A 175 -5.05 21.31 -30.69
C LEU A 175 -6.53 21.74 -30.58
N GLN A 176 -6.80 23.02 -30.27
CA GLN A 176 -8.16 23.58 -30.28
C GLN A 176 -8.64 24.02 -31.67
N LEU A 177 -7.76 24.10 -32.68
CA LEU A 177 -8.09 24.69 -33.99
C LEU A 177 -8.60 23.70 -35.06
N SER A 178 -8.82 22.42 -34.71
CA SER A 178 -9.25 21.43 -35.71
C SER A 178 -10.16 20.36 -35.12
N ARG A 179 -11.30 20.75 -34.55
CA ARG A 179 -12.40 19.82 -34.24
C ARG A 179 -13.72 20.30 -34.85
N PRO A 180 -14.50 19.39 -35.49
CA PRO A 180 -15.81 19.72 -36.04
C PRO A 180 -16.82 20.03 -34.91
N PRO A 181 -17.88 20.79 -35.21
CA PRO A 181 -18.85 21.23 -34.20
C PRO A 181 -19.59 20.04 -33.58
N LEU A 182 -19.64 20.00 -32.25
CA LEU A 182 -20.34 18.97 -31.48
C LEU A 182 -21.81 19.34 -31.24
N SER A 183 -22.63 18.29 -31.15
CA SER A 183 -24.09 18.28 -30.98
C SER A 183 -24.57 18.96 -29.69
N LYS A 184 -25.70 19.66 -29.79
CA LYS A 184 -26.32 20.57 -28.80
C LYS A 184 -26.77 20.01 -27.43
N ASP A 185 -26.41 18.79 -27.03
CA ASP A 185 -27.08 18.07 -25.90
C ASP A 185 -26.19 17.69 -24.68
N SER A 186 -25.01 18.29 -24.47
CA SER A 186 -24.00 17.77 -23.51
C SER A 186 -23.78 18.57 -22.20
N THR A 187 -24.82 19.06 -21.54
CA THR A 187 -24.70 19.76 -20.24
C THR A 187 -25.08 18.91 -19.01
N ASP A 188 -25.40 17.63 -19.17
CA ASP A 188 -25.83 16.74 -18.08
C ASP A 188 -24.66 15.91 -17.50
N PRO A 189 -24.27 16.11 -16.22
CA PRO A 189 -23.23 15.33 -15.53
C PRO A 189 -23.52 13.83 -15.49
N ALA A 190 -24.78 13.41 -15.62
CA ALA A 190 -25.20 12.01 -15.59
C ALA A 190 -24.88 11.23 -16.89
N LYS A 191 -24.37 11.91 -17.94
CA LYS A 191 -24.08 11.29 -19.26
C LYS A 191 -22.60 10.95 -19.50
N LEU A 192 -21.69 11.27 -18.58
CA LEU A 192 -20.27 10.89 -18.71
C LEU A 192 -20.03 9.47 -18.21
N ARG A 193 -19.16 8.72 -18.90
CA ARG A 193 -18.68 7.42 -18.39
C ARG A 193 -17.85 7.61 -17.11
N ALA A 194 -17.88 6.62 -16.22
CA ALA A 194 -16.97 6.59 -15.08
C ALA A 194 -15.51 6.43 -15.53
N MET A 195 -14.59 7.06 -14.79
CA MET A 195 -13.16 7.01 -15.08
C MET A 195 -12.53 5.69 -14.63
N TYR A 196 -11.49 5.25 -15.33
CA TYR A 196 -10.78 4.00 -15.06
C TYR A 196 -9.55 4.24 -14.18
N TYR A 197 -8.83 5.35 -14.40
CA TYR A 197 -7.57 5.63 -13.71
C TYR A 197 -7.74 5.80 -12.19
N PRO A 198 -8.65 6.65 -11.68
CA PRO A 198 -8.79 6.83 -10.23
C PRO A 198 -9.06 5.53 -9.46
N PRO A 199 -10.05 4.68 -9.86
CA PRO A 199 -10.26 3.41 -9.16
C PRO A 199 -9.10 2.44 -9.37
N LEU A 200 -8.53 2.30 -10.58
CA LEU A 200 -7.39 1.39 -10.83
C LEU A 200 -6.13 1.76 -10.05
N LYS A 201 -5.92 3.04 -9.74
CA LYS A 201 -4.80 3.50 -8.89
C LYS A 201 -4.93 2.98 -7.45
N LEU A 202 -6.16 2.80 -6.95
CA LEU A 202 -6.45 2.29 -5.61
C LEU A 202 -6.25 0.77 -5.49
N TYR A 203 -6.32 0.03 -6.59
CA TYR A 203 -5.93 -1.38 -6.59
C TYR A 203 -4.41 -1.44 -6.54
N HIS A 204 -3.86 -1.61 -5.34
CA HIS A 204 -2.44 -1.79 -5.13
C HIS A 204 -1.94 -2.99 -5.94
N ALA A 205 -1.10 -2.75 -6.95
CA ALA A 205 -0.19 -3.78 -7.43
C ALA A 205 0.84 -3.95 -6.30
N GLU A 206 0.77 -5.08 -5.59
CA GLU A 206 1.63 -5.49 -4.46
C GLU A 206 2.96 -4.71 -4.30
N ASP A 207 3.15 -4.14 -3.11
CA ASP A 207 4.41 -3.75 -2.45
C ASP A 207 5.66 -3.55 -3.33
N ILE A 208 5.94 -2.29 -3.66
CA ILE A 208 7.27 -1.84 -4.10
C ILE A 208 8.21 -1.78 -2.88
N ARG A 209 8.48 -2.92 -2.23
CA ARG A 209 9.63 -3.06 -1.31
C ARG A 209 10.40 -4.37 -1.44
N ASP A 210 9.99 -5.32 -2.30
CA ASP A 210 10.71 -6.58 -2.52
C ASP A 210 11.00 -6.90 -4.01
N HIS A 211 11.25 -5.85 -4.80
CA HIS A 211 11.32 -5.95 -6.25
C HIS A 211 12.61 -6.62 -6.78
N ARG A 212 13.66 -6.85 -5.97
CA ARG A 212 14.88 -7.55 -6.46
C ARG A 212 14.81 -9.07 -6.28
N VAL A 213 14.25 -9.56 -5.17
CA VAL A 213 14.24 -11.00 -4.84
C VAL A 213 13.10 -11.73 -5.56
N ARG A 214 11.89 -11.14 -5.67
CA ARG A 214 10.76 -11.69 -6.45
C ARG A 214 10.99 -11.67 -7.97
N THR A 215 11.81 -10.74 -8.47
CA THR A 215 12.11 -10.61 -9.91
C THR A 215 12.99 -11.74 -10.42
N ALA A 216 13.95 -12.24 -9.62
CA ALA A 216 14.76 -13.40 -10.00
C ALA A 216 13.92 -14.68 -10.15
N GLY A 217 13.01 -14.96 -9.21
CA GLY A 217 12.12 -16.12 -9.26
C GLY A 217 11.04 -16.05 -10.35
N SER A 218 10.53 -14.86 -10.66
CA SER A 218 9.60 -14.66 -11.79
C SER A 218 10.30 -14.69 -13.15
N LEU A 219 11.52 -14.15 -13.25
CA LEU A 219 12.38 -14.25 -14.43
C LEU A 219 12.75 -15.71 -14.74
N ALA A 220 13.15 -16.50 -13.73
CA ALA A 220 13.46 -17.92 -13.91
C ALA A 220 12.23 -18.71 -14.44
N ARG A 221 11.03 -18.42 -13.92
CA ARG A 221 9.77 -19.01 -14.41
C ARG A 221 9.43 -18.56 -15.83
N PHE A 222 9.74 -17.32 -16.21
CA PHE A 222 9.59 -16.83 -17.59
C PHE A 222 10.56 -17.57 -18.54
N LEU A 223 11.86 -17.60 -18.22
CA LEU A 223 12.88 -18.27 -19.02
C LEU A 223 12.56 -19.75 -19.25
N ARG A 224 12.13 -20.47 -18.20
CA ARG A 224 11.73 -21.88 -18.31
C ARG A 224 10.52 -22.09 -19.22
N ARG A 225 9.49 -21.23 -19.12
CA ARG A 225 8.30 -21.29 -19.98
C ARG A 225 8.65 -21.01 -21.44
N PHE A 226 9.52 -20.04 -21.67
CA PHE A 226 9.99 -19.70 -23.01
C PHE A 226 10.82 -20.84 -23.63
N ALA A 227 11.82 -21.35 -22.90
CA ALA A 227 12.65 -22.47 -23.35
C ALA A 227 11.83 -23.71 -23.71
N ARG A 228 10.81 -24.06 -22.92
CA ARG A 228 9.91 -25.18 -23.23
C ARG A 228 9.11 -24.96 -24.52
N ARG A 229 8.63 -23.72 -24.78
CA ARG A 229 7.90 -23.38 -26.02
C ARG A 229 8.81 -23.36 -27.24
N ALA A 230 10.01 -22.82 -27.11
CA ALA A 230 11.03 -22.82 -28.15
C ALA A 230 11.43 -24.26 -28.51
N GLY A 231 11.66 -25.12 -27.52
CA GLY A 231 11.96 -26.54 -27.72
C GLY A 231 10.82 -27.29 -28.41
N LEU A 232 9.56 -27.06 -28.02
CA LEU A 232 8.40 -27.66 -28.70
C LEU A 232 8.28 -27.18 -30.16
N SER A 233 8.49 -25.88 -30.41
CA SER A 233 8.44 -25.32 -31.75
C SER A 233 9.54 -25.88 -32.66
N LEU A 234 10.75 -26.05 -32.10
CA LEU A 234 11.88 -26.67 -32.79
C LEU A 234 11.59 -28.16 -33.09
N ALA A 235 11.00 -28.89 -32.14
CA ALA A 235 10.62 -30.28 -32.33
C ALA A 235 9.53 -30.46 -33.41
N VAL A 236 8.50 -29.61 -33.40
CA VAL A 236 7.45 -29.61 -34.44
C VAL A 236 8.03 -29.24 -35.81
N TYR A 237 8.94 -28.26 -35.85
CA TYR A 237 9.64 -27.89 -37.08
C TYR A 237 10.52 -29.03 -37.60
N ALA A 238 11.32 -29.67 -36.74
CA ALA A 238 12.15 -30.82 -37.08
C ALA A 238 11.31 -32.01 -37.56
N ALA A 239 10.21 -32.33 -36.88
CA ALA A 239 9.28 -33.39 -37.26
C ALA A 239 8.62 -33.12 -38.63
N SER A 240 8.50 -31.85 -39.05
CA SER A 240 8.00 -31.52 -40.38
C SER A 240 8.92 -31.96 -41.52
N PHE A 241 10.19 -32.27 -41.25
CA PHE A 241 11.15 -32.77 -42.23
C PHE A 241 11.12 -34.30 -42.42
N VAL A 242 10.35 -35.03 -41.60
CA VAL A 242 10.20 -36.49 -41.74
C VAL A 242 9.58 -36.82 -43.12
N PRO A 243 10.19 -37.73 -43.92
CA PRO A 243 9.65 -38.11 -45.23
C PRO A 243 8.21 -38.63 -45.13
N TYR A 244 7.36 -38.23 -46.10
CA TYR A 244 5.93 -38.60 -46.23
C TYR A 244 5.00 -38.11 -45.10
N ALA A 245 5.35 -38.34 -43.83
CA ALA A 245 4.56 -37.92 -42.67
C ALA A 245 4.71 -36.42 -42.32
N GLY A 246 5.88 -35.82 -42.58
CA GLY A 246 6.22 -34.45 -42.20
C GLY A 246 5.33 -33.37 -42.84
N ARG A 247 4.74 -33.66 -44.01
CA ARG A 247 3.77 -32.76 -44.68
C ARG A 247 2.47 -32.57 -43.88
N LEU A 248 2.11 -33.54 -43.03
CA LEU A 248 0.90 -33.50 -42.20
C LEU A 248 1.15 -32.94 -40.79
N VAL A 249 2.40 -32.88 -40.33
CA VAL A 249 2.76 -32.43 -38.97
C VAL A 249 2.32 -30.98 -38.72
N LEU A 250 2.66 -30.04 -39.60
CA LEU A 250 2.32 -28.62 -39.44
C LEU A 250 0.82 -28.34 -39.62
N PRO A 251 0.11 -28.92 -40.62
CA PRO A 251 -1.34 -28.85 -40.69
C PRO A 251 -2.00 -29.42 -39.42
N ALA A 252 -1.59 -30.60 -38.95
CA ALA A 252 -2.18 -31.24 -37.77
C ALA A 252 -1.93 -30.42 -36.49
N ALA A 253 -0.73 -29.86 -36.33
CA ALA A 253 -0.42 -28.92 -35.25
C ALA A 253 -1.29 -27.66 -35.34
N SER A 254 -1.53 -27.14 -36.55
CA SER A 254 -2.43 -26.00 -36.78
C SER A 254 -3.87 -26.33 -36.41
N PHE A 255 -4.38 -27.47 -36.84
CA PHE A 255 -5.71 -27.95 -36.50
C PHE A 255 -5.91 -28.08 -34.99
N TRP A 256 -4.98 -28.78 -34.33
CA TRP A 256 -5.06 -29.01 -32.89
C TRP A 256 -4.97 -27.71 -32.09
N THR A 257 -4.17 -26.75 -32.56
CA THR A 257 -4.02 -25.43 -31.95
C THR A 257 -5.28 -24.57 -32.10
N PHE A 258 -5.90 -24.56 -33.28
CA PHE A 258 -6.98 -23.64 -33.61
C PHE A 258 -8.38 -24.19 -33.34
N LYS A 259 -8.60 -25.52 -33.30
CA LYS A 259 -9.94 -26.11 -33.13
C LYS A 259 -10.70 -25.60 -31.90
N ASN A 260 -9.98 -25.28 -30.82
CA ASN A 260 -10.57 -24.77 -29.59
C ASN A 260 -10.89 -23.26 -29.64
N ALA A 261 -10.25 -22.52 -30.56
CA ALA A 261 -10.40 -21.07 -30.72
C ALA A 261 -11.44 -20.71 -31.79
N VAL A 262 -11.50 -21.45 -32.90
CA VAL A 262 -12.33 -21.11 -34.07
C VAL A 262 -13.41 -22.15 -34.38
N GLY A 263 -13.55 -23.17 -33.54
CA GLY A 263 -14.48 -24.28 -33.76
C GLY A 263 -13.99 -25.30 -34.79
N LEU A 264 -14.70 -26.43 -34.89
CA LEU A 264 -14.32 -27.56 -35.74
C LEU A 264 -14.35 -27.24 -37.24
N GLY A 265 -15.33 -26.45 -37.70
CA GLY A 265 -15.49 -26.12 -39.12
C GLY A 265 -14.31 -25.32 -39.70
N PRO A 266 -14.07 -24.08 -39.23
CA PRO A 266 -12.95 -23.27 -39.71
C PRO A 266 -11.58 -23.91 -39.48
N ALA A 267 -11.38 -24.63 -38.37
CA ALA A 267 -10.12 -25.35 -38.14
C ALA A 267 -9.89 -26.47 -39.18
N SER A 268 -10.94 -27.17 -39.59
CA SER A 268 -10.86 -28.20 -40.65
C SER A 268 -10.51 -27.60 -42.00
N ILE A 269 -11.02 -26.40 -42.30
CA ILE A 269 -10.66 -25.65 -43.52
C ILE A 269 -9.18 -25.26 -43.48
N ILE A 270 -8.70 -24.66 -42.38
CA ILE A 270 -7.29 -24.28 -42.21
C ILE A 270 -6.38 -25.51 -42.35
N PHE A 271 -6.76 -26.66 -41.77
CA PHE A 271 -6.06 -27.93 -41.92
C PHE A 271 -6.01 -28.38 -43.39
N GLY A 272 -7.17 -28.43 -44.05
CA GLY A 272 -7.30 -28.88 -45.44
C GLY A 272 -6.49 -28.02 -46.41
N THR A 273 -6.60 -26.69 -46.30
CA THR A 273 -5.78 -25.76 -47.09
C THR A 273 -4.31 -25.84 -46.71
N GLY A 274 -4.01 -26.11 -45.43
CA GLY A 274 -2.65 -26.19 -44.91
C GLY A 274 -1.84 -27.33 -45.51
N VAL A 275 -2.46 -28.45 -45.90
CA VAL A 275 -1.79 -29.57 -46.58
C VAL A 275 -1.19 -29.14 -47.93
N LEU A 276 -1.73 -28.09 -48.56
CA LEU A 276 -1.29 -27.55 -49.84
C LEU A 276 -0.30 -26.38 -49.70
N LEU A 277 -0.17 -25.79 -48.50
CA LEU A 277 0.71 -24.65 -48.26
C LEU A 277 2.16 -25.06 -47.99
N PRO A 278 3.15 -24.30 -48.50
CA PRO A 278 4.55 -24.52 -48.14
C PRO A 278 4.79 -24.40 -46.62
N ARG A 279 5.64 -25.28 -46.07
CA ARG A 279 5.95 -25.37 -44.62
C ARG A 279 6.27 -24.00 -43.99
N ARG A 280 7.03 -23.16 -44.70
CA ARG A 280 7.40 -21.82 -44.24
C ARG A 280 6.20 -20.96 -43.85
N TYR A 281 5.13 -20.98 -44.64
CA TYR A 281 3.93 -20.18 -44.40
C TYR A 281 3.09 -20.71 -43.24
N LEU A 282 3.04 -22.04 -43.08
CA LEU A 282 2.38 -22.67 -41.92
C LEU A 282 3.09 -22.33 -40.60
N VAL A 283 4.42 -22.35 -40.62
CA VAL A 283 5.24 -21.93 -39.46
C VAL A 283 5.00 -20.44 -39.19
N ILE A 284 5.10 -19.56 -40.19
CA ILE A 284 4.82 -18.13 -40.03
C ILE A 284 3.42 -17.91 -39.44
N PHE A 285 2.40 -18.60 -39.96
CA PHE A 285 1.02 -18.49 -39.50
C PHE A 285 0.85 -18.93 -38.04
N LEU A 286 1.30 -20.15 -37.69
CA LEU A 286 1.22 -20.68 -36.33
C LEU A 286 1.96 -19.79 -35.34
N GLN A 287 3.14 -19.34 -35.72
CA GLN A 287 4.01 -18.56 -34.85
C GLN A 287 3.49 -17.14 -34.67
N SER A 288 2.94 -16.52 -35.72
CA SER A 288 2.24 -15.23 -35.62
C SER A 288 1.04 -15.32 -34.67
N TYR A 289 0.29 -16.43 -34.70
CA TYR A 289 -0.81 -16.65 -33.78
C TYR A 289 -0.35 -16.77 -32.32
N PHE A 290 0.63 -17.62 -32.03
CA PHE A 290 1.14 -17.76 -30.68
C PHE A 290 1.80 -16.47 -30.17
N ALA A 291 2.56 -15.79 -31.02
CA ALA A 291 3.22 -14.55 -30.69
C ALA A 291 2.22 -13.43 -30.39
N SER A 292 1.22 -13.23 -31.26
CA SER A 292 0.12 -12.29 -31.02
C SER A 292 -0.58 -12.56 -29.69
N ARG A 293 -0.85 -13.84 -29.39
CA ARG A 293 -1.58 -14.21 -28.18
C ARG A 293 -0.72 -14.07 -26.91
N SER A 294 0.58 -14.31 -27.01
CA SER A 294 1.54 -14.10 -25.92
C SER A 294 1.74 -12.61 -25.66
N LEU A 295 1.92 -11.82 -26.73
CA LEU A 295 2.06 -10.37 -26.66
C LEU A 295 0.90 -9.74 -25.92
N VAL A 296 -0.35 -10.02 -26.31
CA VAL A 296 -1.52 -9.41 -25.68
C VAL A 296 -1.69 -9.82 -24.22
N ARG A 297 -1.31 -11.05 -23.87
CA ARG A 297 -1.30 -11.49 -22.47
C ARG A 297 -0.30 -10.70 -21.64
N ASP A 298 0.87 -10.44 -22.22
CA ASP A 298 1.87 -9.60 -21.59
C ASP A 298 1.31 -8.17 -21.48
N LEU A 299 0.84 -7.55 -22.56
CA LEU A 299 0.34 -6.17 -22.53
C LEU A 299 -0.82 -5.94 -21.53
N LEU A 300 -1.65 -6.96 -21.26
CA LEU A 300 -2.78 -6.87 -20.32
C LEU A 300 -2.39 -7.15 -18.85
N GLU A 301 -1.16 -7.55 -18.57
CA GLU A 301 -0.73 -7.87 -17.21
C GLU A 301 -0.91 -6.70 -16.20
N PRO A 302 -0.68 -5.41 -16.53
CA PRO A 302 -0.94 -4.29 -15.61
C PRO A 302 -2.38 -4.25 -15.10
N TYR A 303 -3.34 -4.62 -15.96
CA TYR A 303 -4.75 -4.74 -15.60
C TYR A 303 -5.01 -5.96 -14.71
N PHE A 304 -4.50 -7.13 -15.10
CA PHE A 304 -4.71 -8.39 -14.35
C PHE A 304 -3.96 -8.47 -13.02
N LYS A 305 -2.94 -7.63 -12.81
CA LYS A 305 -2.30 -7.45 -11.49
C LYS A 305 -3.18 -6.69 -10.51
N ARG A 306 -4.07 -5.83 -11.02
CA ARG A 306 -4.94 -4.95 -10.23
C ARG A 306 -6.31 -5.57 -9.99
N ILE A 307 -6.91 -6.15 -11.03
CA ILE A 307 -8.17 -6.88 -10.92
C ILE A 307 -7.87 -8.38 -10.85
N VAL A 308 -8.18 -8.99 -9.71
CA VAL A 308 -7.89 -10.41 -9.44
C VAL A 308 -8.89 -11.30 -10.18
N PHE A 309 -8.39 -12.14 -11.09
CA PHE A 309 -9.16 -13.20 -11.75
C PHE A 309 -8.58 -14.57 -11.38
N THR A 310 -9.44 -15.55 -11.10
CA THR A 310 -9.01 -16.95 -11.04
C THR A 310 -8.52 -17.44 -12.42
N ALA A 311 -7.79 -18.56 -12.44
CA ALA A 311 -7.27 -19.12 -13.69
C ALA A 311 -8.39 -19.55 -14.68
N GLU A 312 -9.58 -19.88 -14.19
CA GLU A 312 -10.74 -20.19 -15.04
C GLU A 312 -11.43 -18.92 -15.53
N GLU A 313 -11.65 -17.94 -14.66
CA GLU A 313 -12.23 -16.64 -15.00
C GLU A 313 -11.38 -15.91 -16.04
N LYS A 314 -10.05 -15.85 -15.85
CA LYS A 314 -9.12 -15.28 -16.83
C LYS A 314 -9.24 -15.99 -18.18
N ARG A 315 -9.38 -17.32 -18.20
CA ARG A 315 -9.62 -18.10 -19.44
C ARG A 315 -10.92 -17.71 -20.14
N LYS A 316 -12.03 -17.59 -19.40
CA LYS A 316 -13.34 -17.17 -19.95
C LYS A 316 -13.31 -15.73 -20.47
N TRP A 317 -12.68 -14.82 -19.72
CA TRP A 317 -12.47 -13.43 -20.12
C TRP A 317 -11.73 -13.33 -21.45
N PHE A 318 -10.61 -14.05 -21.60
CA PHE A 318 -9.85 -14.08 -22.85
C PHE A 318 -10.64 -14.69 -24.01
N ARG A 319 -11.41 -15.75 -23.74
CA ARG A 319 -12.25 -16.41 -24.76
C ARG A 319 -13.32 -15.47 -25.29
N SER A 320 -14.02 -14.73 -24.43
CA SER A 320 -15.09 -13.81 -24.86
C SER A 320 -14.64 -12.73 -25.86
N ARG A 321 -13.36 -12.32 -25.77
CA ARG A 321 -12.72 -11.23 -26.53
C ARG A 321 -11.68 -11.73 -27.53
N GLU A 322 -11.64 -13.04 -27.79
CA GLU A 322 -10.52 -13.71 -28.47
C GLU A 322 -10.22 -13.16 -29.86
N GLY A 323 -11.25 -12.98 -30.70
CA GLY A 323 -11.07 -12.41 -32.04
C GLY A 323 -10.53 -10.98 -32.03
N LEU A 324 -11.05 -10.12 -31.14
CA LEU A 324 -10.59 -8.74 -31.03
C LEU A 324 -9.17 -8.64 -30.49
N LEU A 325 -8.87 -9.39 -29.42
CA LEU A 325 -7.53 -9.44 -28.84
C LEU A 325 -6.52 -10.01 -29.84
N PHE A 326 -6.91 -11.01 -30.63
CA PHE A 326 -6.08 -11.52 -31.72
C PHE A 326 -5.82 -10.45 -32.79
N GLY A 327 -6.84 -9.73 -33.25
CA GLY A 327 -6.69 -8.62 -34.18
C GLY A 327 -5.79 -7.50 -33.67
N PHE A 328 -5.96 -7.12 -32.41
CA PHE A 328 -5.12 -6.11 -31.76
C PHE A 328 -3.66 -6.57 -31.63
N GLY A 329 -3.48 -7.83 -31.21
CA GLY A 329 -2.17 -8.45 -31.03
C GLY A 329 -1.42 -8.65 -32.34
N ILE A 330 -2.08 -9.09 -33.41
CA ILE A 330 -1.44 -9.30 -34.70
C ILE A 330 -1.03 -7.95 -35.33
N GLY A 331 -1.85 -6.90 -35.16
CA GLY A 331 -1.49 -5.55 -35.58
C GLY A 331 -0.19 -5.08 -34.96
N PHE A 332 -0.07 -5.13 -33.61
CA PHE A 332 1.18 -4.77 -32.95
C PHE A 332 2.32 -5.74 -33.22
N TYR A 333 2.05 -7.04 -33.35
CA TYR A 333 3.07 -8.02 -33.70
C TYR A 333 3.75 -7.70 -35.04
N LEU A 334 2.98 -7.31 -36.05
CA LEU A 334 3.53 -6.89 -37.34
C LEU A 334 4.37 -5.62 -37.22
N LEU A 335 3.93 -4.64 -36.42
CA LEU A 335 4.69 -3.41 -36.16
C LEU A 335 6.00 -3.69 -35.39
N LEU A 336 5.96 -4.59 -34.40
CA LEU A 336 7.12 -4.95 -33.58
C LEU A 336 8.22 -5.68 -34.36
N ARG A 337 7.86 -6.32 -35.48
CA ARG A 337 8.82 -6.95 -36.40
C ARG A 337 9.62 -5.96 -37.22
N VAL A 338 9.23 -4.68 -37.25
CA VAL A 338 10.04 -3.64 -37.88
C VAL A 338 11.34 -3.53 -37.09
N PRO A 339 12.49 -3.88 -37.70
CA PRO A 339 13.77 -3.82 -37.01
C PRO A 339 14.02 -2.41 -36.48
N MET A 340 14.76 -2.29 -35.37
CA MET A 340 15.21 -1.02 -34.78
C MET A 340 14.16 -0.17 -34.02
N ILE A 341 12.86 -0.37 -34.25
CA ILE A 341 11.80 0.43 -33.60
C ILE A 341 10.95 -0.42 -32.64
N GLY A 342 11.07 -1.75 -32.67
CA GLY A 342 10.28 -2.68 -31.87
C GLY A 342 10.14 -2.32 -30.39
N VAL A 343 11.23 -1.95 -29.69
CA VAL A 343 11.22 -1.52 -28.28
C VAL A 343 10.32 -0.29 -28.04
N LEU A 344 10.40 0.72 -28.92
CA LEU A 344 9.57 1.92 -28.84
C LEU A 344 8.11 1.59 -29.17
N ILE A 345 7.89 0.75 -30.18
CA ILE A 345 6.55 0.27 -30.57
C ILE A 345 5.90 -0.52 -29.43
N TYR A 346 6.67 -1.22 -28.60
CA TYR A 346 6.13 -1.93 -27.44
C TYR A 346 5.70 -1.00 -26.31
N GLY A 347 6.45 0.09 -26.08
CA GLY A 347 5.96 1.16 -25.20
C GLY A 347 4.65 1.76 -25.72
N ILE A 348 4.56 2.02 -27.03
CA ILE A 348 3.32 2.47 -27.67
C ILE A 348 2.21 1.41 -27.53
N ALA A 349 2.54 0.12 -27.66
CA ALA A 349 1.58 -0.97 -27.51
C ALA A 349 1.04 -1.08 -26.08
N GLU A 350 1.89 -0.93 -25.05
CA GLU A 350 1.50 -0.90 -23.64
C GLU A 350 0.58 0.31 -23.38
N ALA A 351 0.96 1.49 -23.86
CA ALA A 351 0.14 2.70 -23.79
C ALA A 351 -1.22 2.55 -24.51
N SER A 352 -1.21 1.93 -25.69
CA SER A 352 -2.43 1.65 -26.48
C SER A 352 -3.33 0.63 -25.80
N THR A 353 -2.77 -0.25 -24.98
CA THR A 353 -3.53 -1.25 -24.23
C THR A 353 -4.39 -0.61 -23.15
N ALA A 354 -3.98 0.54 -22.60
CA ALA A 354 -4.85 1.33 -21.71
C ALA A 354 -6.13 1.76 -22.44
N TYR A 355 -6.03 2.25 -23.68
CA TYR A 355 -7.20 2.58 -24.50
C TYR A 355 -8.04 1.33 -24.80
N LEU A 356 -7.42 0.21 -25.15
CA LEU A 356 -8.10 -1.07 -25.39
C LEU A 356 -8.96 -1.49 -24.18
N ILE A 357 -8.42 -1.43 -22.96
CA ILE A 357 -9.12 -1.78 -21.72
C ILE A 357 -10.43 -0.99 -21.59
N THR A 358 -10.39 0.33 -21.85
CA THR A 358 -11.61 1.17 -21.78
C THR A 358 -12.70 0.80 -22.77
N LYS A 359 -12.40 -0.03 -23.79
CA LYS A 359 -13.36 -0.48 -24.81
C LYS A 359 -13.91 -1.87 -24.57
N VAL A 360 -13.19 -2.69 -23.82
CA VAL A 360 -13.51 -4.11 -23.66
C VAL A 360 -13.84 -4.50 -22.23
N THR A 361 -13.66 -3.61 -21.26
CA THR A 361 -14.08 -3.81 -19.87
C THR A 361 -14.91 -2.64 -19.39
N ASP A 362 -15.68 -2.83 -18.34
CA ASP A 362 -16.30 -1.73 -17.61
C ASP A 362 -15.25 -1.02 -16.73
N PRO A 363 -15.48 0.26 -16.36
CA PRO A 363 -14.67 0.92 -15.33
C PRO A 363 -14.72 0.08 -14.06
N PRO A 364 -13.59 -0.17 -13.36
CA PRO A 364 -13.64 -0.93 -12.12
C PRO A 364 -14.18 -0.08 -10.96
N PRO A 365 -14.79 -0.73 -9.96
CA PRO A 365 -15.23 -0.04 -8.75
C PRO A 365 -14.01 0.32 -7.88
N PRO A 366 -14.17 1.06 -6.77
CA PRO A 366 -13.15 1.10 -5.73
C PRO A 366 -12.86 -0.32 -5.19
N PRO A 367 -11.66 -0.62 -4.67
CA PRO A 367 -11.30 -1.95 -4.13
C PRO A 367 -12.31 -2.51 -3.12
N SER A 368 -12.94 -1.65 -2.32
CA SER A 368 -14.00 -1.99 -1.35
C SER A 368 -15.25 -2.62 -1.98
N HIS A 369 -15.49 -2.41 -3.27
CA HIS A 369 -16.65 -2.92 -4.02
C HIS A 369 -16.23 -3.86 -5.17
N SER A 370 -15.00 -4.37 -5.13
CA SER A 370 -14.42 -5.21 -6.19
C SER A 370 -14.95 -6.66 -6.21
N HIS A 371 -15.62 -7.11 -5.15
CA HIS A 371 -16.13 -8.46 -5.05
C HIS A 371 -17.16 -8.77 -6.14
N GLY A 372 -16.96 -9.87 -6.88
CA GLY A 372 -17.83 -10.24 -8.01
C GLY A 372 -17.64 -9.40 -9.27
N PHE A 373 -16.87 -8.29 -9.25
CA PHE A 373 -16.61 -7.49 -10.44
C PHE A 373 -15.95 -8.31 -11.55
N ALA A 374 -14.93 -9.11 -11.22
CA ALA A 374 -14.27 -9.99 -12.19
C ALA A 374 -15.26 -10.94 -12.90
N GLN A 375 -16.30 -11.42 -12.20
CA GLN A 375 -17.35 -12.26 -12.76
C GLN A 375 -18.24 -11.49 -13.74
N THR A 376 -18.56 -10.22 -13.45
CA THR A 376 -19.31 -9.37 -14.38
C THR A 376 -18.58 -9.13 -15.70
N GLN A 377 -17.24 -9.22 -15.67
CA GLN A 377 -16.38 -8.97 -16.82
C GLN A 377 -16.13 -10.21 -17.70
N LEU A 378 -16.59 -11.41 -17.31
CA LEU A 378 -16.29 -12.65 -18.04
C LEU A 378 -16.85 -12.64 -19.47
N GLU A 379 -18.02 -12.04 -19.65
CA GLU A 379 -18.64 -11.83 -20.96
C GLU A 379 -18.50 -10.38 -21.42
N TRP A 380 -18.33 -10.18 -22.72
CA TRP A 380 -18.24 -8.85 -23.30
C TRP A 380 -19.64 -8.37 -23.72
N ARG A 381 -20.32 -7.69 -22.80
CA ARG A 381 -21.75 -7.36 -22.89
C ARG A 381 -22.13 -6.52 -24.11
N ASN A 382 -21.40 -5.46 -24.37
CA ASN A 382 -21.69 -4.50 -25.44
C ASN A 382 -20.98 -4.84 -26.76
N LYS A 383 -20.51 -6.08 -26.93
CA LYS A 383 -19.71 -6.54 -28.08
C LYS A 383 -20.34 -6.16 -29.42
N GLN A 384 -21.60 -6.54 -29.68
CA GLN A 384 -22.23 -6.32 -30.99
C GLN A 384 -22.39 -4.83 -31.29
N LYS A 385 -22.84 -4.05 -30.29
CA LYS A 385 -22.97 -2.59 -30.39
C LYS A 385 -21.61 -1.94 -30.70
N PHE A 386 -20.56 -2.33 -29.98
CA PHE A 386 -19.19 -1.85 -30.23
C PHE A 386 -18.67 -2.20 -31.63
N LEU A 387 -18.86 -3.45 -32.06
CA LEU A 387 -18.40 -3.91 -33.38
C LEU A 387 -19.11 -3.18 -34.53
N SER A 388 -20.28 -2.59 -34.31
CA SER A 388 -21.03 -1.83 -35.32
C SER A 388 -20.67 -0.33 -35.42
N LEU A 389 -19.90 0.23 -34.47
CA LEU A 389 -19.58 1.66 -34.44
C LEU A 389 -18.63 2.10 -35.56
N SER A 390 -18.75 3.36 -35.98
CA SER A 390 -17.72 4.02 -36.81
C SER A 390 -16.48 4.35 -35.97
N LEU A 391 -15.31 4.48 -36.62
CA LEU A 391 -14.06 4.77 -35.92
C LEU A 391 -14.09 6.10 -35.15
N SER A 392 -14.81 7.11 -35.64
CA SER A 392 -14.99 8.40 -34.96
C SER A 392 -15.82 8.30 -33.67
N ASN A 393 -16.70 7.29 -33.61
CA ASN A 393 -17.71 7.11 -32.56
C ASN A 393 -17.36 5.98 -31.59
N LEU A 394 -16.12 5.50 -31.58
CA LEU A 394 -15.65 4.48 -30.63
C LEU A 394 -15.72 4.94 -29.16
N ASP A 395 -15.78 6.26 -28.92
CA ASP A 395 -15.95 6.85 -27.59
C ASP A 395 -17.42 7.25 -27.31
N ALA A 396 -18.37 6.94 -28.18
CA ALA A 396 -19.78 7.28 -27.98
C ALA A 396 -20.55 6.21 -27.20
N LEU A 397 -19.98 5.01 -27.08
CA LEU A 397 -20.63 3.88 -26.45
C LEU A 397 -20.29 3.81 -24.96
N HIS A 398 -21.23 4.26 -24.14
CA HIS A 398 -21.21 4.07 -22.68
C HIS A 398 -22.58 3.58 -22.24
N ASP A 399 -22.69 2.28 -22.04
CA ASP A 399 -23.82 1.75 -21.29
C ASP A 399 -23.53 2.02 -19.81
N GLN A 400 -24.53 2.46 -19.04
CA GLN A 400 -24.38 2.56 -17.58
C GLN A 400 -23.88 1.20 -17.09
N PRO A 401 -22.77 1.14 -16.32
CA PRO A 401 -22.35 -0.12 -15.75
C PRO A 401 -23.54 -0.69 -14.97
N PRO A 402 -23.77 -2.01 -14.99
CA PRO A 402 -24.76 -2.59 -14.09
C PRO A 402 -24.50 -2.04 -12.68
N PRO A 403 -25.54 -1.75 -11.88
CA PRO A 403 -25.34 -1.45 -10.48
C PRO A 403 -24.37 -2.51 -9.95
N TRP A 404 -23.28 -2.08 -9.31
CA TRP A 404 -22.37 -3.01 -8.66
C TRP A 404 -23.26 -4.01 -7.93
N PRO A 405 -23.09 -5.33 -8.15
CA PRO A 405 -23.90 -6.28 -7.41
C PRO A 405 -23.69 -5.92 -5.94
N GLY A 406 -24.73 -5.30 -5.36
CA GLY A 406 -24.81 -5.12 -3.93
C GLY A 406 -24.61 -6.51 -3.34
N PRO A 407 -23.99 -6.63 -2.16
CA PRO A 407 -23.60 -7.90 -1.59
C PRO A 407 -24.70 -8.95 -1.83
N ALA A 408 -24.36 -9.98 -2.62
CA ALA A 408 -25.33 -10.93 -3.14
C ALA A 408 -26.07 -11.59 -1.96
N THR A 409 -27.35 -11.28 -1.83
CA THR A 409 -28.26 -11.98 -0.90
C THR A 409 -28.65 -13.31 -1.56
N ASP A 410 -27.80 -14.33 -1.48
CA ASP A 410 -28.13 -15.64 -2.02
C ASP A 410 -28.65 -16.60 -0.95
N ARG A 411 -29.83 -17.15 -1.21
CA ARG A 411 -30.51 -18.14 -0.37
C ARG A 411 -30.03 -19.53 -0.77
N GLY A 412 -29.38 -20.22 0.17
CA GLY A 412 -29.59 -21.66 0.41
C GLY A 412 -28.69 -22.62 -0.37
N GLY A 413 -27.49 -22.87 0.17
CA GLY A 413 -26.62 -23.96 -0.27
C GLY A 413 -25.24 -24.00 0.38
N GLY A 414 -25.16 -23.98 1.72
CA GLY A 414 -23.98 -24.45 2.46
C GLY A 414 -22.74 -23.56 2.57
N SER A 415 -22.75 -22.31 2.08
CA SER A 415 -21.80 -21.26 2.50
C SER A 415 -22.49 -20.35 3.53
N ARG A 416 -21.78 -19.98 4.60
CA ARG A 416 -22.32 -19.26 5.77
C ARG A 416 -23.08 -17.99 5.32
N ARG A 417 -24.39 -17.99 5.56
CA ARG A 417 -25.32 -16.89 5.25
C ARG A 417 -24.85 -15.57 5.88
N TYR A 418 -24.55 -14.56 5.06
CA TYR A 418 -24.67 -13.16 5.50
C TYR A 418 -26.15 -12.75 5.41
N SER A 419 -26.95 -13.27 6.35
CA SER A 419 -28.27 -12.71 6.65
C SER A 419 -28.08 -11.54 7.58
N GLY A 420 -28.07 -10.34 7.03
CA GLY A 420 -28.13 -9.11 7.80
C GLY A 420 -28.11 -7.93 6.86
N ILE A 421 -29.19 -7.15 6.85
CA ILE A 421 -29.03 -5.69 6.81
C ILE A 421 -27.80 -5.41 7.70
N ARG A 422 -26.75 -4.73 7.22
CA ARG A 422 -25.70 -4.26 8.14
C ARG A 422 -26.42 -3.30 9.09
N THR A 423 -26.85 -3.83 10.22
CA THR A 423 -27.15 -3.07 11.42
C THR A 423 -25.94 -2.18 11.67
N GLY A 424 -26.15 -0.97 12.18
CA GLY A 424 -25.03 -0.10 12.56
C GLY A 424 -23.99 -0.89 13.35
N ILE A 425 -22.70 -0.56 13.18
CA ILE A 425 -21.63 -1.15 14.00
C ILE A 425 -22.00 -0.89 15.46
N ARG A 426 -22.27 -1.95 16.21
CA ARG A 426 -22.69 -1.77 17.61
C ARG A 426 -21.52 -1.28 18.45
N THR A 427 -21.84 -0.42 19.39
CA THR A 427 -20.91 -0.03 20.45
C THR A 427 -21.00 -1.05 21.57
N VAL A 428 -19.91 -1.76 21.86
CA VAL A 428 -19.85 -2.82 22.89
C VAL A 428 -19.59 -2.27 24.28
N CYS A 429 -18.95 -1.11 24.37
CA CYS A 429 -18.66 -0.39 25.61
C CYS A 429 -18.92 1.08 25.36
N LYS A 430 -19.78 1.66 26.18
CA LYS A 430 -20.11 3.09 26.18
C LYS A 430 -19.67 3.67 27.50
N VAL A 431 -18.83 4.69 27.46
CA VAL A 431 -18.34 5.35 28.68
C VAL A 431 -19.30 6.45 29.09
N ASP A 432 -19.35 6.74 30.38
CA ASP A 432 -20.21 7.78 30.95
C ASP A 432 -19.35 8.87 31.59
N PHE A 433 -19.29 10.04 30.97
CA PHE A 433 -18.49 11.16 31.47
C PHE A 433 -19.08 11.83 32.71
N ASP A 434 -20.35 11.56 33.04
CA ASP A 434 -20.99 12.07 34.25
C ASP A 434 -20.76 11.15 35.47
N LYS A 435 -20.08 10.01 35.27
CA LYS A 435 -19.73 9.05 36.33
C LYS A 435 -18.22 8.90 36.49
N PRO A 436 -17.71 8.82 37.73
CA PRO A 436 -16.31 8.49 37.97
C PRO A 436 -15.91 7.18 37.28
N ALA A 437 -14.71 7.13 36.69
CA ALA A 437 -14.21 5.94 36.00
C ALA A 437 -14.19 4.69 36.89
N ALA A 438 -13.89 4.85 38.19
CA ALA A 438 -13.91 3.79 39.19
C ALA A 438 -15.30 3.16 39.44
N GLU A 439 -16.39 3.83 39.05
CA GLU A 439 -17.76 3.32 39.21
C GLU A 439 -18.29 2.61 37.95
N GLN A 440 -17.53 2.64 36.84
CA GLN A 440 -17.97 2.10 35.55
C GLN A 440 -17.53 0.63 35.39
N PRO A 441 -18.44 -0.36 35.45
CA PRO A 441 -18.09 -1.79 35.61
C PRO A 441 -17.44 -2.45 34.38
N TYR A 442 -17.40 -1.74 33.25
CA TYR A 442 -16.77 -2.17 32.00
C TYR A 442 -15.35 -1.60 31.81
N LEU A 443 -14.83 -0.91 32.83
CA LEU A 443 -13.45 -0.42 32.89
C LEU A 443 -12.63 -1.25 33.89
N HIS A 444 -11.32 -1.32 33.70
CA HIS A 444 -10.40 -1.88 34.68
C HIS A 444 -9.02 -1.21 34.57
N ASN A 445 -8.21 -1.26 35.63
CA ASN A 445 -6.88 -0.61 35.65
C ASN A 445 -5.73 -1.51 36.13
N ARG A 446 -5.95 -2.83 36.12
CA ARG A 446 -4.95 -3.86 36.40
C ARG A 446 -5.04 -4.96 35.34
N TRP A 447 -3.91 -5.59 35.03
CA TRP A 447 -3.89 -6.83 34.24
C TRP A 447 -3.99 -8.03 35.17
N HIS A 448 -5.04 -8.83 35.02
CA HIS A 448 -5.26 -10.02 35.82
C HIS A 448 -6.18 -11.03 35.10
N PRO A 449 -5.89 -12.34 35.13
CA PRO A 449 -6.64 -13.35 34.39
C PRO A 449 -8.10 -13.47 34.82
N ASP A 450 -8.40 -13.19 36.11
CA ASP A 450 -9.74 -13.42 36.68
C ASP A 450 -10.71 -12.24 36.52
N ILE A 451 -10.29 -11.08 36.00
CA ILE A 451 -11.20 -9.92 35.84
C ILE A 451 -12.40 -10.33 34.97
N PRO A 452 -13.66 -10.13 35.41
CA PRO A 452 -14.83 -10.53 34.64
C PRO A 452 -14.90 -9.85 33.28
N PHE A 453 -15.53 -10.52 32.31
CA PHE A 453 -15.74 -9.92 31.00
C PHE A 453 -16.75 -8.77 31.07
N ALA A 454 -16.41 -7.64 30.45
CA ALA A 454 -17.32 -6.50 30.25
C ALA A 454 -18.40 -6.80 29.20
N GLY A 455 -18.13 -7.74 28.29
CA GLY A 455 -19.05 -8.19 27.25
C GLY A 455 -18.39 -9.16 26.28
N THR A 456 -19.19 -9.67 25.34
CA THR A 456 -18.76 -10.69 24.38
C THR A 456 -18.78 -10.14 22.94
N ILE A 457 -17.77 -10.53 22.16
CA ILE A 457 -17.55 -10.16 20.76
C ILE A 457 -17.31 -11.44 19.96
N LYS A 458 -17.97 -11.56 18.81
CA LYS A 458 -17.82 -12.75 17.95
C LYS A 458 -16.56 -12.67 17.10
N ASP A 459 -15.98 -13.83 16.78
CA ASP A 459 -14.94 -13.94 15.76
C ASP A 459 -15.42 -13.34 14.42
N GLY A 460 -14.62 -12.44 13.85
CA GLY A 460 -14.94 -11.68 12.64
C GLY A 460 -15.87 -10.47 12.84
N GLU A 461 -16.37 -10.21 14.06
CA GLU A 461 -17.25 -9.08 14.36
C GLU A 461 -16.47 -7.76 14.38
N THR A 462 -17.08 -6.71 13.81
CA THR A 462 -16.58 -5.33 13.92
C THR A 462 -17.40 -4.60 14.96
N VAL A 463 -16.75 -3.95 15.92
CA VAL A 463 -17.41 -3.25 17.03
C VAL A 463 -16.78 -1.88 17.28
N LYS A 464 -17.53 -0.99 17.92
CA LYS A 464 -17.03 0.26 18.50
C LYS A 464 -16.80 0.09 19.99
N ILE A 465 -15.68 0.57 20.51
CA ILE A 465 -15.36 0.64 21.93
C ILE A 465 -15.11 2.11 22.24
N GLU A 466 -15.91 2.67 23.12
CA GLU A 466 -15.66 4.01 23.68
C GLU A 466 -14.65 3.90 24.82
N CYS A 467 -13.72 4.83 24.89
CA CYS A 467 -12.68 4.92 25.90
C CYS A 467 -12.68 6.30 26.54
N LEU A 468 -12.49 6.36 27.86
CA LEU A 468 -12.05 7.58 28.54
C LEU A 468 -10.58 7.87 28.17
N ASP A 469 -10.10 9.07 28.47
CA ASP A 469 -8.66 9.29 28.58
C ASP A 469 -8.09 8.40 29.71
N TRP A 470 -6.79 8.11 29.67
CA TRP A 470 -6.18 7.15 30.58
C TRP A 470 -6.30 7.51 32.06
N THR A 471 -6.45 8.80 32.38
CA THR A 471 -6.61 9.30 33.76
C THR A 471 -8.03 9.11 34.29
N GLY A 472 -9.00 8.84 33.42
CA GLY A 472 -10.41 8.78 33.77
C GLY A 472 -11.02 10.16 34.02
N GLY A 473 -10.49 11.20 33.37
CA GLY A 473 -10.98 12.59 33.47
C GLY A 473 -10.38 13.40 34.62
N GLN A 474 -9.22 13.02 35.16
CA GLN A 474 -8.54 13.84 36.18
C GLN A 474 -7.98 15.14 35.60
N ILE A 475 -7.54 15.11 34.34
CA ILE A 475 -6.96 16.27 33.65
C ILE A 475 -8.05 17.06 32.93
N GLN A 476 -8.01 18.38 33.09
CA GLN A 476 -9.06 19.28 32.61
C GLN A 476 -8.52 20.21 31.50
N ASN A 477 -9.41 20.62 30.60
CA ASN A 477 -9.13 21.64 29.59
C ASN A 477 -9.11 23.03 30.25
N ASN A 478 -7.95 23.40 30.81
CA ASN A 478 -7.69 24.68 31.42
C ASN A 478 -6.22 25.09 31.22
N ASP A 479 -5.85 26.26 31.73
CA ASP A 479 -4.51 26.84 31.57
C ASP A 479 -3.66 26.74 32.86
N SER A 480 -3.89 25.71 33.67
CA SER A 480 -3.06 25.35 34.85
C SER A 480 -2.52 23.93 34.70
N ALA A 481 -1.28 23.69 35.12
CA ALA A 481 -0.72 22.33 35.18
C ALA A 481 -0.82 21.69 36.58
N ASP A 482 -1.64 22.25 37.48
CA ASP A 482 -1.84 21.67 38.82
C ASP A 482 -2.51 20.29 38.78
N ASP A 483 -3.37 20.04 37.79
CA ASP A 483 -3.97 18.72 37.59
C ASP A 483 -2.93 17.70 37.12
N ILE A 484 -1.98 18.08 36.26
CA ILE A 484 -0.83 17.24 35.89
C ILE A 484 0.08 17.00 37.09
N ARG A 485 0.34 18.03 37.91
CA ARG A 485 1.18 17.90 39.11
C ARG A 485 0.59 16.93 40.12
N ASN A 486 -0.73 16.99 40.33
CA ASN A 486 -1.44 16.30 41.41
C ASN A 486 -2.22 15.07 40.95
N VAL A 487 -2.08 14.65 39.70
CA VAL A 487 -2.76 13.45 39.16
C VAL A 487 -2.43 12.23 40.02
N ASP A 488 -3.44 11.43 40.31
CA ASP A 488 -3.28 10.18 41.05
C ASP A 488 -2.91 9.05 40.07
N LEU A 489 -1.60 8.82 39.95
CA LEU A 489 -1.05 7.76 39.11
C LEU A 489 -1.31 6.35 39.65
N SER A 490 -2.00 6.15 40.78
CA SER A 490 -2.44 4.81 41.22
C SER A 490 -3.69 4.32 40.47
N GLN A 491 -4.50 5.26 39.98
CA GLN A 491 -5.77 5.00 39.27
C GLN A 491 -5.57 4.55 37.83
N ILE A 492 -4.41 4.87 37.24
CA ILE A 492 -4.17 4.69 35.81
C ILE A 492 -3.71 3.27 35.44
N HIS A 493 -4.04 2.77 34.25
CA HIS A 493 -4.82 3.40 33.16
C HIS A 493 -6.24 2.80 33.16
N TYR A 494 -7.29 3.59 32.96
CA TYR A 494 -8.65 3.04 32.82
C TYR A 494 -8.86 2.46 31.41
N LEU A 495 -8.80 1.13 31.29
CA LEU A 495 -8.98 0.40 30.04
C LEU A 495 -10.42 -0.06 29.88
N SER A 496 -10.94 0.00 28.65
CA SER A 496 -12.23 -0.57 28.29
C SER A 496 -12.10 -2.07 27.99
N GLY A 497 -12.83 -2.89 28.73
CA GLY A 497 -12.74 -4.34 28.68
C GLY A 497 -12.65 -4.98 30.07
N PRO A 498 -12.20 -6.24 30.18
CA PRO A 498 -11.84 -7.13 29.08
C PRO A 498 -13.06 -7.67 28.33
N PHE A 499 -12.95 -7.80 27.01
CA PHE A 499 -13.97 -8.43 26.18
C PHE A 499 -13.64 -9.90 25.92
N GLU A 500 -14.67 -10.74 25.96
CA GLU A 500 -14.60 -12.13 25.53
C GLU A 500 -14.62 -12.17 24.00
N ILE A 501 -13.59 -12.77 23.39
CA ILE A 501 -13.59 -13.12 21.97
C ILE A 501 -14.01 -14.59 21.85
N GLU A 502 -15.23 -14.83 21.35
CA GLU A 502 -15.81 -16.18 21.31
C GLU A 502 -14.90 -17.19 20.58
N GLY A 503 -14.51 -18.26 21.28
CA GLY A 503 -13.72 -19.37 20.71
C GLY A 503 -12.19 -19.15 20.68
N ALA A 504 -11.70 -18.04 21.23
CA ALA A 504 -10.27 -17.83 21.45
C ALA A 504 -9.77 -18.69 22.61
N GLU A 505 -8.69 -19.44 22.39
CA GLU A 505 -8.09 -20.33 23.38
C GLU A 505 -6.60 -20.02 23.58
N PRO A 506 -6.01 -20.35 24.75
CA PRO A 506 -4.58 -20.20 24.97
C PRO A 506 -3.73 -20.84 23.86
N GLY A 507 -2.73 -20.11 23.35
CA GLY A 507 -1.87 -20.54 22.23
C GLY A 507 -2.35 -20.09 20.84
N ASP A 508 -3.57 -19.53 20.74
CA ASP A 508 -4.03 -18.83 19.55
C ASP A 508 -3.36 -17.44 19.40
N LEU A 509 -3.44 -16.86 18.20
CA LEU A 509 -3.23 -15.42 18.02
C LEU A 509 -4.55 -14.73 17.77
N LEU A 510 -4.76 -13.61 18.45
CA LEU A 510 -5.84 -12.68 18.17
C LEU A 510 -5.33 -11.64 17.18
N LEU A 511 -5.82 -11.68 15.94
CA LEU A 511 -5.67 -10.61 14.97
C LEU A 511 -6.67 -9.51 15.31
N VAL A 512 -6.16 -8.32 15.59
CA VAL A 512 -6.92 -7.10 15.86
C VAL A 512 -6.66 -6.15 14.69
N GLU A 513 -7.70 -5.84 13.92
CA GLU A 513 -7.63 -4.82 12.86
C GLU A 513 -8.24 -3.52 13.39
N ILE A 514 -7.43 -2.47 13.49
CA ILE A 514 -7.86 -1.14 13.92
C ILE A 514 -8.52 -0.47 12.70
N MET A 515 -9.84 -0.50 12.63
CA MET A 515 -10.57 0.03 11.47
C MET A 515 -10.57 1.56 11.47
N ASP A 516 -10.73 2.16 12.64
CA ASP A 516 -10.74 3.60 12.83
C ASP A 516 -10.51 3.97 14.31
N VAL A 517 -10.03 5.17 14.57
CA VAL A 517 -9.87 5.77 15.91
C VAL A 517 -10.21 7.25 15.78
N GLN A 518 -11.15 7.74 16.58
CA GLN A 518 -11.64 9.12 16.48
C GLN A 518 -11.84 9.71 17.88
N PRO A 519 -11.59 11.02 18.08
CA PRO A 519 -12.06 11.70 19.27
C PRO A 519 -13.60 11.71 19.32
N PHE A 520 -14.15 11.99 20.50
CA PHE A 520 -15.57 12.31 20.61
C PHE A 520 -15.90 13.66 19.94
N GLU A 521 -16.97 13.70 19.14
CA GLU A 521 -17.37 14.92 18.41
C GLU A 521 -17.75 16.08 19.36
N ASP A 522 -18.31 15.77 20.53
CA ASP A 522 -18.69 16.75 21.57
C ASP A 522 -17.54 17.11 22.51
N ARG A 523 -16.39 16.44 22.39
CA ARG A 523 -15.16 16.70 23.14
C ARG A 523 -13.92 16.66 22.21
N PRO A 524 -13.83 17.57 21.22
CA PRO A 524 -12.75 17.55 20.24
C PRO A 524 -11.47 18.20 20.81
N TRP A 525 -10.97 17.69 21.94
CA TRP A 525 -9.74 18.18 22.56
C TRP A 525 -8.98 17.06 23.26
N GLY A 526 -7.69 17.31 23.51
CA GLY A 526 -6.81 16.44 24.27
C GLY A 526 -5.70 17.21 24.97
N PHE A 527 -4.81 16.52 25.66
CA PHE A 527 -3.74 17.16 26.43
C PHE A 527 -2.39 16.45 26.27
N THR A 528 -1.32 17.21 26.49
CA THR A 528 0.03 16.69 26.65
C THR A 528 0.58 17.35 27.90
N GLY A 529 1.21 16.59 28.78
CA GLY A 529 1.81 17.04 30.01
C GLY A 529 3.30 16.72 30.12
N ILE A 530 3.94 17.38 31.08
CA ILE A 530 5.20 16.97 31.70
C ILE A 530 4.86 16.79 33.17
N PHE A 531 5.12 15.61 33.74
CA PHE A 531 4.88 15.38 35.16
C PHE A 531 5.89 16.13 36.03
N ASP A 532 5.49 16.40 37.28
CA ASP A 532 6.46 16.76 38.30
C ASP A 532 7.39 15.56 38.56
N ARG A 533 8.68 15.82 38.74
CA ARG A 533 9.69 14.77 38.98
C ARG A 533 9.33 13.88 40.18
N ARG A 534 8.61 14.41 41.17
CA ARG A 534 8.21 13.66 42.38
C ARG A 534 6.90 12.90 42.20
N ASN A 535 6.18 13.10 41.10
CA ASN A 535 4.92 12.43 40.79
C ASN A 535 4.88 11.99 39.32
N GLY A 536 5.66 10.95 39.00
CA GLY A 536 5.75 10.35 37.66
C GLY A 536 7.09 10.59 36.97
N GLY A 537 7.54 11.84 36.88
CA GLY A 537 8.76 12.20 36.14
C GLY A 537 8.65 11.98 34.63
N GLY A 538 9.76 11.69 33.96
CA GLY A 538 9.79 11.56 32.51
C GLY A 538 11.21 11.54 31.95
N PHE A 539 11.35 11.50 30.63
CA PHE A 539 12.65 11.30 29.98
C PHE A 539 13.69 12.39 30.30
N LEU A 540 13.24 13.63 30.47
CA LEU A 540 14.07 14.82 30.75
C LEU A 540 13.80 15.41 32.15
N ASP A 541 13.28 14.61 33.10
CA ASP A 541 12.86 15.09 34.42
C ASP A 541 13.96 15.71 35.29
N GLU A 542 15.22 15.39 35.03
CA GLU A 542 16.36 16.01 35.72
C GLU A 542 16.61 17.46 35.26
N ILE A 543 16.21 17.77 34.02
CA ILE A 543 16.39 19.08 33.37
C ILE A 543 15.11 19.91 33.50
N TYR A 544 13.94 19.26 33.33
CA TYR A 544 12.62 19.88 33.38
C TYR A 544 11.76 19.23 34.48
N PRO A 545 12.05 19.47 35.78
CA PRO A 545 11.48 18.71 36.89
C PRO A 545 10.05 19.11 37.29
N SER A 546 9.52 20.19 36.72
CA SER A 546 8.25 20.80 37.15
C SER A 546 7.13 20.52 36.17
N ALA A 547 5.90 20.42 36.68
CA ALA A 547 4.75 20.12 35.86
C ALA A 547 4.42 21.22 34.84
N ALA A 548 4.07 20.81 33.63
CA ALA A 548 3.58 21.69 32.56
C ALA A 548 2.53 20.99 31.70
N LYS A 549 1.71 21.76 30.98
CA LYS A 549 0.61 21.24 30.15
C LYS A 549 0.43 22.03 28.86
N ALA A 550 0.15 21.31 27.77
CA ALA A 550 -0.42 21.82 26.53
C ALA A 550 -1.80 21.20 26.32
N ILE A 551 -2.75 22.00 25.81
CA ILE A 551 -4.07 21.53 25.41
C ILE A 551 -4.14 21.63 23.90
N TRP A 552 -4.68 20.61 23.28
CA TRP A 552 -4.81 20.48 21.84
C TRP A 552 -6.27 20.44 21.45
N ASP A 553 -6.65 21.29 20.51
CA ASP A 553 -7.99 21.33 19.93
C ASP A 553 -7.98 20.58 18.59
N PHE A 554 -9.02 19.78 18.33
CA PHE A 554 -9.13 18.92 17.16
C PHE A 554 -10.07 19.50 16.11
N GLU A 555 -9.58 19.62 14.88
CA GLU A 555 -10.33 20.08 13.72
C GLU A 555 -10.26 19.03 12.61
N GLY A 556 -11.21 18.08 12.64
CA GLY A 556 -11.23 16.94 11.74
C GLY A 556 -9.98 16.07 11.93
N ILE A 557 -9.07 16.07 10.96
CA ILE A 557 -7.81 15.32 11.05
C ILE A 557 -6.66 16.11 11.66
N TYR A 558 -6.82 17.42 11.89
CA TYR A 558 -5.76 18.31 12.36
C TYR A 558 -5.88 18.62 13.84
N CYS A 559 -4.77 18.98 14.47
CA CYS A 559 -4.76 19.59 15.80
C CYS A 559 -3.91 20.88 15.82
N THR A 560 -4.24 21.75 16.77
CA THR A 560 -3.50 22.97 17.11
C THR A 560 -3.51 23.15 18.62
N SER A 561 -2.54 23.87 19.17
CA SER A 561 -2.51 24.18 20.60
C SER A 561 -2.44 25.68 20.84
N ARG A 562 -3.30 26.20 21.72
CA ARG A 562 -3.17 27.58 22.22
C ARG A 562 -1.90 27.80 23.06
N HIS A 563 -1.30 26.72 23.55
CA HIS A 563 -0.09 26.71 24.36
C HIS A 563 1.20 26.59 23.52
N ILE A 564 1.07 26.19 22.25
CA ILE A 564 2.16 26.05 21.29
C ILE A 564 1.66 26.63 19.95
N PRO A 565 1.63 27.96 19.81
CA PRO A 565 1.18 28.66 18.60
C PRO A 565 2.01 28.28 17.39
N HIS A 566 1.55 28.63 16.19
CA HIS A 566 2.27 28.42 14.92
C HIS A 566 2.53 26.96 14.55
N VAL A 567 1.91 26.01 15.24
CA VAL A 567 1.97 24.58 14.96
C VAL A 567 0.58 24.05 14.60
N LYS A 568 0.48 23.38 13.44
CA LYS A 568 -0.70 22.62 13.00
C LYS A 568 -0.27 21.35 12.28
N PHE A 569 -0.75 20.20 12.72
CA PHE A 569 -0.44 18.94 12.04
C PHE A 569 -1.60 17.94 12.08
N ALA A 570 -1.58 17.03 11.10
CA ALA A 570 -2.53 15.94 11.04
C ALA A 570 -2.18 14.88 12.09
N GLY A 571 -3.18 14.39 12.83
CA GLY A 571 -3.00 13.38 13.86
C GLY A 571 -2.68 12.01 13.27
N LEU A 572 -1.66 11.36 13.83
CA LEU A 572 -1.41 9.92 13.63
C LEU A 572 -2.15 9.17 14.75
N ILE A 573 -3.47 9.06 14.63
CA ILE A 573 -4.36 8.60 15.70
C ILE A 573 -4.20 7.09 15.95
N HIS A 574 -3.97 6.69 17.20
CA HIS A 574 -3.70 5.31 17.63
C HIS A 574 -4.08 5.08 19.10
N PRO A 575 -4.24 3.83 19.56
CA PRO A 575 -4.23 3.48 20.99
C PRO A 575 -2.78 3.30 21.49
N GLY A 576 -2.45 3.86 22.66
CA GLY A 576 -1.25 3.55 23.43
C GLY A 576 -1.32 2.14 24.03
N ILE A 577 -2.50 1.78 24.56
CA ILE A 577 -2.76 0.48 25.19
C ILE A 577 -3.73 -0.38 24.38
N LEU A 578 -3.24 -1.55 23.96
CA LEU A 578 -4.09 -2.70 23.63
C LEU A 578 -3.40 -4.00 24.03
N GLY A 579 -4.18 -5.00 24.44
CA GLY A 579 -3.60 -6.27 24.89
C GLY A 579 -4.62 -7.31 25.29
N CYS A 580 -4.17 -8.56 25.36
CA CYS A 580 -4.92 -9.67 25.96
C CYS A 580 -4.49 -9.84 27.43
N ALA A 581 -5.37 -10.38 28.27
CA ALA A 581 -5.01 -10.68 29.65
C ALA A 581 -3.93 -11.78 29.73
N PRO A 582 -3.02 -11.70 30.71
CA PRO A 582 -2.04 -12.76 30.95
C PRO A 582 -2.71 -14.02 31.51
N SER A 583 -2.05 -15.18 31.38
CA SER A 583 -2.33 -16.33 32.26
C SER A 583 -1.74 -16.07 33.65
N THR A 584 -2.10 -16.87 34.64
CA THR A 584 -1.53 -16.79 35.99
C THR A 584 0.00 -16.91 35.95
N GLU A 585 0.54 -17.84 35.15
CA GLU A 585 1.99 -18.05 35.04
C GLU A 585 2.70 -16.85 34.41
N VAL A 586 2.07 -16.21 33.42
CA VAL A 586 2.61 -15.01 32.77
C VAL A 586 2.57 -13.83 33.75
N LEU A 587 1.49 -13.66 34.49
CA LEU A 587 1.35 -12.62 35.51
C LEU A 587 2.38 -12.79 36.63
N ASP A 588 2.54 -14.00 37.16
CA ASP A 588 3.54 -14.30 38.19
C ASP A 588 4.96 -13.98 37.73
N LYS A 589 5.27 -14.31 36.46
CA LYS A 589 6.57 -13.99 35.86
C LYS A 589 6.80 -12.49 35.75
N TRP A 590 5.78 -11.70 35.44
CA TRP A 590 5.87 -10.23 35.40
C TRP A 590 6.13 -9.67 36.79
N ASN A 591 5.31 -10.04 37.77
CA ASN A 591 5.45 -9.59 39.15
C ASN A 591 6.82 -9.97 39.72
N ALA A 592 7.30 -11.19 39.47
CA ALA A 592 8.60 -11.65 39.96
C ALA A 592 9.78 -10.87 39.35
N ARG A 593 9.80 -10.64 38.03
CA ARG A 593 10.92 -9.94 37.38
C ARG A 593 10.93 -8.43 37.70
N GLU A 594 9.75 -7.82 37.78
CA GLU A 594 9.59 -6.40 38.13
C GLU A 594 9.95 -6.16 39.61
N ALA A 595 9.51 -7.04 40.52
CA ALA A 595 9.93 -7.01 41.92
C ALA A 595 11.45 -7.21 42.09
N THR A 596 12.06 -8.09 41.28
CA THR A 596 13.52 -8.29 41.29
C THR A 596 14.25 -7.01 40.87
N LEU A 597 13.75 -6.31 39.84
CA LEU A 597 14.30 -5.02 39.41
C LEU A 597 14.20 -3.97 40.51
N ILE A 598 13.03 -3.85 41.16
CA ILE A 598 12.80 -2.92 42.28
C ILE A 598 13.78 -3.24 43.43
N ALA A 599 13.90 -4.50 43.83
CA ALA A 599 14.79 -4.91 44.91
C ALA A 599 16.28 -4.69 44.60
N ALA A 600 16.67 -4.75 43.32
CA ALA A 600 18.05 -4.51 42.88
C ALA A 600 18.35 -3.02 42.64
N ASN A 601 17.33 -2.16 42.62
CA ASN A 601 17.47 -0.75 42.27
C ASN A 601 18.34 0.01 43.29
N ARG A 602 19.20 0.88 42.79
CA ARG A 602 20.03 1.80 43.58
C ARG A 602 19.85 3.26 43.17
N LEU A 603 18.94 3.53 42.23
CA LEU A 603 18.64 4.87 41.75
C LEU A 603 17.64 5.54 42.69
N ASP A 604 17.72 6.87 42.79
CA ASP A 604 16.77 7.71 43.53
C ASP A 604 15.52 8.01 42.69
N ARG A 605 14.91 6.95 42.14
CA ARG A 605 13.67 6.97 41.36
C ARG A 605 13.06 5.58 41.25
N ASP A 606 11.75 5.52 41.04
CA ASP A 606 11.04 4.27 40.78
C ASP A 606 11.46 3.69 39.42
N VAL A 607 11.74 2.39 39.39
CA VAL A 607 12.16 1.66 38.17
C VAL A 607 11.09 0.70 37.65
N ALA A 608 10.11 0.38 38.47
CA ALA A 608 8.87 -0.32 38.15
C ALA A 608 7.89 -0.12 39.32
N LEU A 609 6.59 -0.28 39.06
CA LEU A 609 5.56 -0.24 40.09
C LEU A 609 5.01 -1.64 40.35
N PRO A 610 5.03 -2.14 41.60
CA PRO A 610 4.47 -3.45 41.93
C PRO A 610 2.94 -3.43 41.84
N PRO A 611 2.28 -4.61 41.93
CA PRO A 611 0.87 -4.67 42.28
C PRO A 611 0.57 -3.79 43.51
N ASP A 612 -0.47 -2.99 43.40
CA ASP A 612 -0.85 -2.01 44.42
C ASP A 612 -2.38 -2.09 44.65
N PRO A 613 -2.82 -2.40 45.88
CA PRO A 613 -4.24 -2.45 46.24
C PRO A 613 -4.91 -1.08 46.25
N LEU A 614 -4.15 0.02 46.19
CA LEU A 614 -4.70 1.36 46.10
C LEU A 614 -5.41 1.58 44.75
N SER A 615 -6.60 2.18 44.80
CA SER A 615 -7.36 2.63 43.63
C SER A 615 -7.62 1.54 42.58
N VAL A 616 -7.73 0.28 43.00
CA VAL A 616 -7.95 -0.86 42.10
C VAL A 616 -9.35 -0.79 41.52
N HIS A 617 -9.43 -0.95 40.20
CA HIS A 617 -10.66 -1.18 39.48
C HIS A 617 -10.58 -2.48 38.69
N ALA A 618 -11.44 -3.44 39.03
CA ALA A 618 -11.44 -4.79 38.49
C ALA A 618 -12.72 -5.11 37.70
N GLY A 619 -13.28 -4.11 37.00
CA GLY A 619 -14.52 -4.26 36.24
C GLY A 619 -15.72 -4.53 37.12
N SER A 620 -16.52 -5.55 36.78
CA SER A 620 -17.70 -5.96 37.54
C SER A 620 -17.40 -7.00 38.63
N ALA A 621 -16.14 -7.12 39.06
CA ALA A 621 -15.73 -8.05 40.10
C ALA A 621 -16.44 -7.75 41.44
N ASP A 622 -16.66 -8.79 42.25
CA ASP A 622 -17.05 -8.59 43.65
C ASP A 622 -15.86 -8.09 44.48
N GLN A 623 -16.12 -7.73 45.75
CA GLN A 623 -15.08 -7.18 46.62
C GLN A 623 -13.92 -8.16 46.83
N ASN A 624 -14.21 -9.46 47.01
CA ASN A 624 -13.17 -10.45 47.28
C ASN A 624 -12.21 -10.59 46.10
N LEU A 625 -12.75 -10.61 44.88
CA LEU A 625 -11.97 -10.66 43.66
C LEU A 625 -11.25 -9.34 43.42
N THR A 626 -11.88 -8.19 43.70
CA THR A 626 -11.22 -6.88 43.62
C THR A 626 -10.02 -6.80 44.55
N ASP A 627 -10.15 -7.28 45.79
CA ASP A 627 -9.05 -7.33 46.76
C ASP A 627 -7.94 -8.29 46.30
N LYS A 628 -8.29 -9.40 45.65
CA LYS A 628 -7.31 -10.32 45.03
C LYS A 628 -6.55 -9.62 43.91
N VAL A 629 -7.27 -9.03 42.95
CA VAL A 629 -6.69 -8.27 41.83
C VAL A 629 -5.81 -7.12 42.36
N GLY A 630 -6.17 -6.48 43.46
CA GLY A 630 -5.33 -5.46 44.08
C GLY A 630 -4.01 -5.98 44.63
N ARG A 631 -3.99 -7.20 45.18
CA ARG A 631 -2.76 -7.81 45.73
C ARG A 631 -1.81 -8.34 44.66
N GLU A 632 -2.34 -8.87 43.55
CA GLU A 632 -1.52 -9.61 42.57
C GLU A 632 -1.61 -9.08 41.13
N GLY A 633 -2.61 -8.25 40.82
CA GLY A 633 -2.80 -7.69 39.48
C GLY A 633 -1.73 -6.67 39.11
N ALA A 634 -1.11 -6.87 37.96
CA ALA A 634 -0.03 -6.02 37.49
C ALA A 634 -0.55 -4.65 37.05
N ARG A 635 0.24 -3.60 37.29
CA ARG A 635 -0.04 -2.24 36.77
C ARG A 635 -0.03 -2.26 35.24
N THR A 636 -0.86 -1.42 34.62
CA THR A 636 -0.99 -1.31 33.16
C THR A 636 0.10 -0.43 32.51
N ILE A 637 0.96 0.21 33.31
CA ILE A 637 1.98 1.17 32.87
C ILE A 637 3.00 0.61 31.88
N PRO A 638 3.68 -0.53 32.13
CA PRO A 638 4.65 -1.02 31.15
C PRO A 638 3.97 -1.90 30.10
N GLY A 639 4.34 -1.69 28.84
CA GLY A 639 4.22 -2.70 27.80
C GLY A 639 5.07 -3.92 28.13
N ARG A 640 4.56 -5.10 27.86
CA ARG A 640 5.24 -6.36 28.15
C ARG A 640 5.34 -7.22 26.90
N PRO A 641 6.51 -7.86 26.69
CA PRO A 641 6.76 -8.61 25.47
C PRO A 641 5.76 -9.76 25.31
N GLU A 642 5.15 -10.27 26.38
CA GLU A 642 4.24 -11.41 26.27
C GLU A 642 2.85 -11.06 25.71
N HIS A 643 2.36 -9.82 25.85
CA HIS A 643 0.96 -9.50 25.53
C HIS A 643 0.72 -8.15 24.84
N GLY A 644 1.75 -7.30 24.69
CA GLY A 644 1.55 -5.91 24.30
C GLY A 644 1.31 -5.06 25.54
N GLY A 645 0.10 -4.53 25.71
CA GLY A 645 -0.21 -3.58 26.79
C GLY A 645 0.18 -2.17 26.36
N ASN A 646 0.80 -1.40 27.25
CA ASN A 646 1.20 -0.01 26.96
C ASN A 646 2.50 0.05 26.17
N CYS A 647 2.39 -0.04 24.85
CA CYS A 647 3.57 -0.04 23.97
C CYS A 647 3.83 1.32 23.34
N ASP A 648 2.84 2.21 23.31
CA ASP A 648 2.97 3.59 22.82
C ASP A 648 3.63 3.69 21.46
N ILE A 649 3.13 2.84 20.54
CA ILE A 649 3.64 2.75 19.17
C ILE A 649 2.76 3.61 18.27
N LYS A 650 3.20 4.83 17.96
CA LYS A 650 2.44 5.74 17.08
C LYS A 650 2.04 5.14 15.73
N ASN A 651 2.86 4.22 15.20
CA ASN A 651 2.60 3.55 13.93
C ASN A 651 1.57 2.42 14.01
N LEU A 652 1.13 2.01 15.21
CA LEU A 652 0.01 1.10 15.43
C LEU A 652 -1.32 1.87 15.33
N SER A 653 -1.48 2.61 14.23
CA SER A 653 -2.55 3.58 14.01
C SER A 653 -3.73 3.02 13.22
N ARG A 654 -4.68 3.88 12.85
CA ARG A 654 -5.81 3.58 11.97
C ARG A 654 -5.40 2.76 10.72
N GLY A 655 -6.10 1.65 10.54
CA GLY A 655 -5.89 0.67 9.48
C GLY A 655 -4.80 -0.36 9.77
N SER A 656 -4.12 -0.27 10.92
CA SER A 656 -3.11 -1.24 11.33
C SER A 656 -3.72 -2.58 11.72
N LYS A 657 -2.88 -3.61 11.66
CA LYS A 657 -3.21 -4.97 12.10
C LYS A 657 -2.20 -5.41 13.14
N VAL A 658 -2.65 -5.83 14.32
CA VAL A 658 -1.78 -6.37 15.37
C VAL A 658 -2.17 -7.79 15.71
N TYR A 659 -1.17 -8.62 15.96
CA TYR A 659 -1.31 -10.04 16.25
C TYR A 659 -0.90 -10.26 17.70
N LEU A 660 -1.88 -10.46 18.58
CA LEU A 660 -1.68 -10.59 20.02
C LEU A 660 -1.69 -12.07 20.46
N PRO A 661 -0.71 -12.53 21.26
CA PRO A 661 -0.76 -13.84 21.88
C PRO A 661 -1.94 -13.99 22.85
N VAL A 662 -2.69 -15.08 22.73
CA VAL A 662 -3.78 -15.44 23.65
C VAL A 662 -3.25 -16.35 24.76
N HIS A 663 -3.44 -15.94 26.01
CA HIS A 663 -2.96 -16.67 27.20
C HIS A 663 -4.08 -17.27 28.07
N VAL A 664 -5.31 -16.79 27.92
CA VAL A 664 -6.49 -17.24 28.67
C VAL A 664 -7.67 -17.49 27.74
N PRO A 665 -8.64 -18.34 28.12
CA PRO A 665 -9.87 -18.54 27.35
C PRO A 665 -10.60 -17.22 27.12
N GLY A 666 -11.10 -17.04 25.89
CA GLY A 666 -11.78 -15.83 25.46
C GLY A 666 -10.86 -14.61 25.25
N ALA A 667 -9.54 -14.78 25.33
CA ALA A 667 -8.48 -13.76 25.19
C ALA A 667 -8.47 -12.61 26.20
N LYS A 668 -9.64 -12.17 26.69
CA LYS A 668 -9.78 -11.02 27.59
C LYS A 668 -9.09 -9.78 27.04
N PHE A 669 -9.53 -9.35 25.85
CA PHE A 669 -8.95 -8.20 25.16
C PHE A 669 -9.40 -6.89 25.79
N SER A 670 -8.47 -5.98 26.04
CA SER A 670 -8.75 -4.62 26.51
C SER A 670 -8.00 -3.58 25.69
N VAL A 671 -8.55 -2.37 25.63
CA VAL A 671 -7.99 -1.23 24.90
C VAL A 671 -8.32 0.07 25.63
N GLY A 672 -7.45 1.06 25.54
CA GLY A 672 -7.61 2.36 26.15
C GLY A 672 -6.52 3.31 25.68
N ASP A 673 -6.36 4.41 26.41
CA ASP A 673 -5.21 5.31 26.22
C ASP A 673 -5.10 5.83 24.78
N LEU A 674 -6.17 6.49 24.32
CA LEU A 674 -6.24 6.89 22.91
C LEU A 674 -5.43 8.16 22.69
N HIS A 675 -4.56 8.11 21.69
CA HIS A 675 -3.66 9.17 21.31
C HIS A 675 -4.10 9.79 19.99
N PHE A 676 -4.34 11.11 19.96
CA PHE A 676 -4.58 11.82 18.70
C PHE A 676 -3.30 11.87 17.85
N SER A 677 -2.15 12.02 18.50
CA SER A 677 -0.82 11.97 17.88
C SER A 677 0.24 11.79 18.96
N GLN A 678 1.38 11.19 18.61
CA GLN A 678 2.51 10.98 19.53
C GLN A 678 3.83 11.10 18.76
N GLY A 679 4.87 11.57 19.43
CA GLY A 679 6.26 11.50 18.98
C GLY A 679 6.93 10.20 19.41
N ASP A 680 7.95 9.75 18.67
CA ASP A 680 8.65 8.52 19.07
C ASP A 680 9.32 8.66 20.44
N GLY A 681 9.05 7.67 21.29
CA GLY A 681 9.57 7.59 22.66
C GLY A 681 8.72 8.30 23.70
N GLU A 682 7.65 9.02 23.32
CA GLU A 682 6.71 9.66 24.25
C GLU A 682 7.44 10.40 25.39
N ILE A 683 8.39 11.23 24.97
CA ILE A 683 9.47 11.64 25.86
C ILE A 683 8.99 12.40 27.10
N SER A 684 7.80 13.03 27.07
CA SER A 684 7.24 13.73 28.24
C SER A 684 6.53 12.83 29.25
N PHE A 685 6.44 11.52 28.97
CA PHE A 685 5.70 10.49 29.70
C PHE A 685 4.19 10.73 29.75
N CYS A 686 3.74 11.90 30.21
CA CYS A 686 2.37 12.38 29.94
C CYS A 686 2.26 12.91 28.49
N GLY A 687 2.92 12.26 27.55
CA GLY A 687 2.66 12.48 26.13
C GLY A 687 1.82 11.32 25.63
N ALA A 688 1.77 11.06 24.34
CA ALA A 688 0.97 11.69 23.30
C ALA A 688 0.15 12.99 23.56
N ILE A 689 -0.68 13.33 22.56
CA ILE A 689 -1.91 14.08 22.75
C ILE A 689 -2.99 13.09 23.21
N GLU A 690 -3.20 13.07 24.51
CA GLU A 690 -4.13 12.21 25.23
C GLU A 690 -5.57 12.61 24.99
N MET A 691 -6.46 11.64 24.72
CA MET A 691 -7.87 11.93 24.49
C MET A 691 -8.80 10.80 24.92
N ALA A 692 -10.03 11.17 25.26
CA ALA A 692 -11.15 10.26 25.21
C ALA A 692 -11.64 10.10 23.77
N GLY A 693 -12.14 8.93 23.40
CA GLY A 693 -12.56 8.69 22.03
C GLY A 693 -13.21 7.35 21.77
N VAL A 694 -13.34 7.03 20.49
CA VAL A 694 -13.96 5.79 20.00
C VAL A 694 -13.00 5.07 19.09
N ILE A 695 -12.72 3.82 19.41
CA ILE A 695 -11.94 2.92 18.56
C ILE A 695 -12.87 1.89 17.92
N THR A 696 -12.78 1.74 16.60
CA THR A 696 -13.51 0.72 15.84
C THR A 696 -12.55 -0.39 15.48
N ILE A 697 -12.83 -1.61 15.92
CA ILE A 697 -11.93 -2.76 15.75
C ILE A 697 -12.69 -3.96 15.16
N ASN A 698 -11.98 -4.74 14.35
CA ASN A 698 -12.38 -6.08 13.94
C ASN A 698 -11.43 -7.14 14.55
N PHE A 699 -11.98 -8.28 14.96
CA PHE A 699 -11.20 -9.39 15.50
C PHE A 699 -11.22 -10.61 14.57
N SER A 700 -10.12 -11.35 14.53
CA SER A 700 -10.05 -12.67 13.90
C SER A 700 -9.14 -13.60 14.68
N ILE A 701 -9.54 -14.85 14.87
CA ILE A 701 -8.73 -15.83 15.61
C ILE A 701 -7.87 -16.65 14.63
N ILE A 702 -6.57 -16.75 14.92
CA ILE A 702 -5.65 -17.64 14.23
C ILE A 702 -5.31 -18.80 15.18
N LYS A 703 -5.93 -19.96 14.92
CA LYS A 703 -5.79 -21.13 15.79
C LYS A 703 -4.35 -21.63 15.84
N ASN A 704 -3.86 -21.92 17.06
CA ASN A 704 -2.48 -22.32 17.33
C ASN A 704 -1.43 -21.35 16.74
N GLY A 705 -1.80 -20.07 16.57
CA GLY A 705 -1.00 -19.08 15.86
C GLY A 705 0.35 -18.82 16.52
N VAL A 706 0.43 -18.83 17.85
CA VAL A 706 1.66 -18.57 18.60
C VAL A 706 2.73 -19.58 18.23
N ASN A 707 2.38 -20.87 18.26
CA ASN A 707 3.29 -21.96 17.91
C ASN A 707 3.61 -21.98 16.42
N ASN A 708 2.60 -21.79 15.57
CA ASN A 708 2.76 -21.84 14.10
C ASN A 708 3.72 -20.75 13.58
N LEU A 709 3.73 -19.57 14.21
CA LEU A 709 4.58 -18.44 13.84
C LEU A 709 5.81 -18.28 14.74
N GLY A 710 5.93 -19.08 15.81
CA GLY A 710 7.03 -18.98 16.78
C GLY A 710 7.08 -17.63 17.51
N LEU A 711 5.92 -16.98 17.71
CA LEU A 711 5.86 -15.65 18.30
C LEU A 711 6.05 -15.71 19.82
N LYS A 712 6.94 -14.86 20.32
CA LYS A 712 7.05 -14.57 21.76
C LYS A 712 6.42 -13.24 22.13
N SER A 713 6.20 -12.38 21.13
CA SER A 713 5.70 -11.03 21.31
C SER A 713 4.76 -10.62 20.20
N PRO A 714 3.88 -9.64 20.45
CA PRO A 714 3.06 -9.06 19.41
C PRO A 714 3.88 -8.61 18.22
N ILE A 715 3.27 -8.75 17.04
CA ILE A 715 3.76 -8.15 15.81
C ILE A 715 2.63 -7.32 15.23
N TYR A 716 2.96 -6.28 14.48
CA TYR A 716 1.95 -5.48 13.81
C TYR A 716 2.37 -5.11 12.38
N ILE A 717 1.38 -4.84 11.56
CA ILE A 717 1.48 -4.29 10.23
C ILE A 717 0.90 -2.88 10.30
N PRO A 718 1.69 -1.82 10.02
CA PRO A 718 1.19 -0.46 10.01
C PRO A 718 0.03 -0.27 9.04
N GLY A 719 -0.88 0.63 9.38
CA GLY A 719 -2.01 0.98 8.55
C GLY A 719 -1.62 1.78 7.31
N PRO A 720 -2.50 1.86 6.29
CA PRO A 720 -2.26 2.65 5.09
C PRO A 720 -2.52 4.16 5.28
N VAL A 721 -2.86 4.61 6.50
CA VAL A 721 -3.22 5.99 6.81
C VAL A 721 -2.21 6.59 7.78
N GLU A 722 -1.37 7.49 7.29
CA GLU A 722 -0.43 8.26 8.10
C GLU A 722 -0.21 9.68 7.52
N PRO A 723 0.13 10.68 8.34
CA PRO A 723 0.60 11.98 7.85
C PRO A 723 1.87 11.81 7.02
N GLN A 724 1.84 12.25 5.76
CA GLN A 724 2.98 12.19 4.85
C GLN A 724 3.63 13.57 4.74
N PHE A 725 4.85 13.69 5.24
CA PHE A 725 5.71 14.85 5.03
C PHE A 725 6.75 14.46 3.99
N GLY A 726 6.77 15.15 2.84
CA GLY A 726 7.53 14.72 1.66
C GLY A 726 9.05 14.61 1.90
N PRO A 727 9.80 13.95 0.98
CA PRO A 727 11.26 13.91 1.08
C PRO A 727 11.84 15.33 1.11
N GLY A 728 12.80 15.57 2.01
CA GLY A 728 13.39 16.89 2.23
C GLY A 728 12.55 17.84 3.12
N ARG A 729 11.47 17.35 3.73
CA ARG A 729 10.63 18.11 4.67
C ARG A 729 10.88 17.77 6.14
N TYR A 730 11.91 16.98 6.43
CA TYR A 730 12.39 16.69 7.79
C TYR A 730 13.77 17.30 8.02
N ILE A 731 14.00 17.83 9.22
CA ILE A 731 15.34 18.12 9.75
C ILE A 731 15.68 17.02 10.75
N TYR A 732 16.82 16.36 10.57
CA TYR A 732 17.28 15.32 11.49
C TYR A 732 18.35 15.87 12.43
N PHE A 733 18.19 15.56 13.70
CA PHE A 733 19.17 15.82 14.77
C PHE A 733 19.83 14.50 15.16
N GLU A 734 21.08 14.57 15.60
CA GLU A 734 21.87 13.42 16.02
C GLU A 734 22.23 13.53 17.51
N GLY A 735 22.40 12.37 18.14
CA GLY A 735 22.86 12.26 19.52
C GLY A 735 23.56 10.93 19.76
N PHE A 736 24.51 10.96 20.68
CA PHE A 736 25.46 9.88 20.96
C PHE A 736 25.46 9.52 22.44
N SER A 737 26.01 8.36 22.79
CA SER A 737 26.14 7.86 24.18
C SER A 737 27.15 8.65 25.05
N VAL A 738 27.07 9.99 25.01
CA VAL A 738 27.84 10.93 25.82
C VAL A 738 26.82 11.86 26.48
N ASP A 739 26.80 11.93 27.81
CA ASP A 739 25.79 12.72 28.52
C ASP A 739 26.11 14.22 28.54
N GLU A 740 25.20 15.00 29.13
CA GLU A 740 25.27 16.47 29.21
C GLU A 740 26.52 16.98 29.94
N SER A 741 27.14 16.14 30.79
CA SER A 741 28.37 16.45 31.50
C SER A 741 29.64 16.07 30.72
N GLY A 742 29.49 15.52 29.52
CA GLY A 742 30.58 15.01 28.70
C GLY A 742 31.06 13.61 29.12
N ARG A 743 30.35 12.92 30.02
CA ARG A 743 30.73 11.56 30.46
C ARG A 743 30.32 10.54 29.40
N GLN A 744 31.28 9.69 29.05
CA GLN A 744 31.12 8.60 28.09
C GLN A 744 30.34 7.43 28.70
N HIS A 745 29.30 7.00 28.00
CA HIS A 745 28.54 5.76 28.29
C HIS A 745 28.84 4.71 27.23
N TYR A 746 28.65 3.43 27.55
CA TYR A 746 28.90 2.34 26.61
C TYR A 746 27.60 1.90 25.93
N MET A 747 27.47 2.20 24.63
CA MET A 747 26.35 1.75 23.79
C MET A 747 24.95 2.07 24.36
N ASP A 748 24.85 3.20 25.06
CA ASP A 748 23.63 3.62 25.73
C ASP A 748 22.76 4.43 24.76
N VAL A 749 21.71 3.77 24.24
CA VAL A 749 20.72 4.37 23.34
C VAL A 749 19.84 5.39 24.07
N THR A 750 19.58 5.21 25.37
CA THR A 750 18.77 6.11 26.19
C THR A 750 19.48 7.46 26.32
N VAL A 751 20.77 7.46 26.66
CA VAL A 751 21.60 8.68 26.71
C VAL A 751 21.70 9.31 25.31
N ALA A 752 21.92 8.50 24.27
CA ALA A 752 21.98 9.01 22.90
C ALA A 752 20.69 9.71 22.48
N TYR A 753 19.52 9.12 22.75
CA TYR A 753 18.23 9.70 22.39
C TYR A 753 17.90 10.95 23.21
N ARG A 754 18.39 11.01 24.46
CA ARG A 754 18.35 12.21 25.30
C ARG A 754 19.12 13.36 24.66
N GLN A 755 20.35 13.11 24.24
CA GLN A 755 21.16 14.11 23.55
C GLN A 755 20.50 14.59 22.25
N THR A 756 19.97 13.65 21.45
CA THR A 756 19.25 13.97 20.22
C THR A 756 18.07 14.92 20.47
N THR A 757 17.29 14.64 21.52
CA THR A 757 16.15 15.48 21.93
C THR A 757 16.61 16.88 22.33
N LEU A 758 17.68 16.98 23.12
CA LEU A 758 18.25 18.26 23.54
C LEU A 758 18.77 19.09 22.35
N ARG A 759 19.37 18.45 21.33
CA ARG A 759 19.78 19.16 20.09
C ARG A 759 18.58 19.80 19.38
N CYS A 760 17.43 19.13 19.37
CA CYS A 760 16.20 19.67 18.78
C CYS A 760 15.65 20.85 19.59
N ILE A 761 15.65 20.75 20.93
CA ILE A 761 15.25 21.84 21.84
C ILE A 761 16.13 23.08 21.60
N GLU A 762 17.45 22.93 21.58
CA GLU A 762 18.36 24.04 21.30
C GLU A 762 18.11 24.69 19.93
N TYR A 763 17.78 23.89 18.93
CA TYR A 763 17.52 24.39 17.58
C TYR A 763 16.27 25.25 17.52
N LEU A 764 15.16 24.77 18.10
CA LEU A 764 13.86 25.43 18.08
C LEU A 764 13.80 26.65 19.00
N ARG A 765 14.61 26.69 20.06
CA ARG A 765 14.76 27.86 20.96
C ARG A 765 15.10 29.14 20.20
N ARG A 766 15.85 29.03 19.11
CA ARG A 766 16.24 30.18 18.27
C ARG A 766 15.04 30.89 17.65
N PHE A 767 13.90 30.21 17.50
CA PHE A 767 12.67 30.81 16.99
C PHE A 767 11.78 31.41 18.09
N GLY A 768 12.17 31.29 19.36
CA GLY A 768 11.48 31.91 20.49
C GLY A 768 10.57 30.97 21.28
N TYR A 769 10.47 29.69 20.93
CA TYR A 769 9.78 28.71 21.78
C TYR A 769 10.55 28.47 23.07
N SER A 770 9.82 28.23 24.16
CA SER A 770 10.40 27.77 25.41
C SER A 770 10.82 26.30 25.34
N ASP A 771 11.78 25.93 26.18
CA ASP A 771 12.21 24.54 26.32
C ASP A 771 11.04 23.60 26.66
N TYR A 772 10.13 24.06 27.54
CA TYR A 772 8.93 23.32 27.93
C TYR A 772 7.94 23.15 26.78
N GLN A 773 7.71 24.19 25.96
CA GLN A 773 6.87 24.09 24.77
C GLN A 773 7.45 23.11 23.76
N ILE A 774 8.77 23.16 23.54
CA ILE A 774 9.43 22.26 22.60
C ILE A 774 9.37 20.82 23.12
N TYR A 775 9.61 20.60 24.42
CA TYR A 775 9.54 19.27 25.01
C TYR A 775 8.13 18.66 24.87
N LEU A 776 7.07 19.44 25.18
CA LEU A 776 5.69 19.04 24.95
C LEU A 776 5.43 18.74 23.46
N LEU A 777 5.89 19.60 22.55
CA LEU A 777 5.73 19.43 21.11
C LEU A 777 6.40 18.13 20.60
N LEU A 778 7.64 17.86 21.01
CA LEU A 778 8.38 16.68 20.57
C LEU A 778 7.79 15.37 21.09
N SER A 779 7.03 15.43 22.19
CA SER A 779 6.32 14.28 22.74
C SER A 779 5.05 13.93 21.95
N CYS A 780 4.46 14.90 21.23
CA CYS A 780 3.11 14.76 20.68
C CYS A 780 3.04 14.93 19.14
N ALA A 781 3.92 15.72 18.55
CA ALA A 781 4.06 15.83 17.10
C ALA A 781 4.64 14.52 16.52
N PRO A 782 4.30 14.13 15.29
CA PRO A 782 4.74 12.87 14.67
C PRO A 782 6.22 12.92 14.22
N VAL A 783 7.12 13.22 15.15
CA VAL A 783 8.57 13.19 14.98
C VAL A 783 9.07 11.75 14.84
N GLN A 784 10.19 11.57 14.14
CA GLN A 784 10.71 10.25 13.79
C GLN A 784 12.02 9.94 14.52
N GLY A 785 11.93 9.18 15.60
CA GLY A 785 13.05 8.70 16.40
C GLY A 785 13.62 7.41 15.82
N HIS A 786 14.92 7.37 15.60
CA HIS A 786 15.59 6.16 15.11
C HIS A 786 16.80 5.82 15.97
N ILE A 787 16.99 4.52 16.21
CA ILE A 787 18.31 3.96 16.53
C ILE A 787 19.07 3.84 15.20
N ALA A 788 19.92 4.83 14.91
CA ALA A 788 20.63 4.91 13.64
C ALA A 788 21.83 3.95 13.58
N GLY A 789 22.56 3.81 14.68
CA GLY A 789 23.69 2.90 14.82
C GLY A 789 23.81 2.39 16.25
N ILE A 790 24.01 1.08 16.41
CA ILE A 790 24.13 0.44 17.74
C ILE A 790 25.28 -0.57 17.78
N VAL A 791 26.33 -0.35 16.98
CA VAL A 791 27.49 -1.26 16.92
C VAL A 791 28.84 -0.55 17.02
N ASP A 792 28.88 0.76 16.79
CA ASP A 792 30.13 1.53 16.68
C ASP A 792 30.63 1.96 18.07
N ILE A 793 31.41 1.08 18.71
CA ILE A 793 31.94 1.34 20.06
C ILE A 793 32.75 2.66 20.12
N PRO A 794 32.58 3.48 21.17
CA PRO A 794 31.71 3.25 22.34
C PRO A 794 30.27 3.76 22.19
N ASN A 795 29.92 4.43 21.08
CA ASN A 795 28.71 5.24 20.98
C ASN A 795 27.60 4.56 20.19
N ALA A 796 26.43 4.42 20.81
CA ALA A 796 25.20 4.34 20.02
C ALA A 796 24.94 5.71 19.39
N CYS A 797 24.34 5.70 18.20
CA CYS A 797 23.88 6.88 17.48
C CYS A 797 22.36 6.80 17.32
N THR A 798 21.67 7.86 17.70
CA THR A 798 20.23 8.01 17.49
C THR A 798 19.96 9.27 16.68
N THR A 799 18.81 9.29 15.99
CA THR A 799 18.36 10.47 15.27
C THR A 799 16.91 10.80 15.57
N LEU A 800 16.55 12.08 15.49
CA LEU A 800 15.17 12.56 15.60
C LEU A 800 14.88 13.47 14.41
N GLY A 801 13.94 13.03 13.57
CA GLY A 801 13.43 13.79 12.44
C GLY A 801 12.25 14.66 12.84
N LEU A 802 12.44 15.99 12.82
CA LEU A 802 11.40 16.99 13.02
C LEU A 802 10.76 17.37 11.67
N PRO A 803 9.45 17.15 11.46
CA PRO A 803 8.78 17.57 10.23
C PRO A 803 8.63 19.09 10.20
N MET A 804 9.22 19.76 9.20
CA MET A 804 9.17 21.21 9.06
C MET A 804 7.77 21.73 8.70
N ASP A 805 6.97 20.89 8.04
CA ASP A 805 5.62 21.21 7.55
C ASP A 805 4.57 21.44 8.64
N ILE A 806 4.89 21.13 9.90
CA ILE A 806 3.97 21.36 11.02
C ILE A 806 3.97 22.82 11.47
N PHE A 807 4.98 23.60 11.08
CA PHE A 807 5.12 25.01 11.42
C PHE A 807 4.53 25.89 10.30
N ASP A 808 3.85 26.97 10.67
CA ASP A 808 3.35 27.96 9.70
C ASP A 808 4.43 28.95 9.21
N PHE A 809 5.67 28.79 9.70
CA PHE A 809 6.85 29.55 9.30
C PHE A 809 8.03 28.62 8.95
N ASP A 810 9.00 29.14 8.20
CA ASP A 810 10.17 28.36 7.77
C ASP A 810 11.17 28.18 8.92
N ILE A 811 11.35 26.92 9.36
CA ILE A 811 12.36 26.54 10.34
C ILE A 811 13.64 25.98 9.69
N SER A 812 13.83 26.11 8.38
CA SER A 812 15.02 25.59 7.68
C SER A 812 16.31 26.23 8.22
N PRO A 813 17.48 25.56 8.16
CA PRO A 813 18.74 26.13 8.63
C PRO A 813 19.16 27.43 7.93
N SER A 814 18.66 27.68 6.72
CA SER A 814 18.90 28.90 5.94
C SER A 814 17.92 30.04 6.25
N SER A 815 16.87 29.78 7.02
CA SER A 815 15.83 30.77 7.35
C SER A 815 16.39 31.88 8.25
N THR A 816 15.86 33.09 8.08
CA THR A 816 16.08 34.19 9.02
C THR A 816 15.08 34.11 10.15
N VAL A 817 15.55 34.17 11.39
CA VAL A 817 14.71 34.17 12.58
C VAL A 817 13.91 35.48 12.66
N GLY A 818 12.60 35.39 12.46
CA GLY A 818 11.65 36.48 12.75
C GLY A 818 11.21 36.45 14.21
N LYS A 819 10.81 37.60 14.77
CA LYS A 819 10.13 37.65 16.07
C LYS A 819 8.65 37.31 15.88
N LEU A 820 8.22 36.15 16.36
CA LEU A 820 6.83 35.74 16.46
C LEU A 820 6.43 35.63 17.93
N ASP A 821 5.13 35.79 18.23
CA ASP A 821 4.60 35.56 19.57
C ASP A 821 4.37 34.06 19.75
N MET A 822 5.25 33.42 20.52
CA MET A 822 5.18 31.98 20.79
C MET A 822 4.25 31.65 21.95
N GLY A 823 3.55 32.61 22.55
CA GLY A 823 2.68 32.34 23.69
C GLY A 823 3.43 31.67 24.85
N ARG A 824 2.73 30.80 25.59
CA ARG A 824 3.32 29.99 26.68
C ARG A 824 2.48 28.74 26.94
N CYS A 825 3.11 27.68 27.43
CA CYS A 825 2.38 26.54 27.99
C CYS A 825 1.83 26.83 29.40
N ALA A 826 0.91 25.98 29.84
CA ALA A 826 0.38 26.04 31.19
C ALA A 826 1.41 25.47 32.19
N PHE A 827 1.51 26.10 33.36
CA PHE A 827 2.38 25.69 34.46
C PHE A 827 1.57 25.54 35.75
N GLU A 828 2.16 24.91 36.76
CA GLU A 828 1.59 24.88 38.10
C GLU A 828 1.42 26.28 38.69
N MET A 829 0.43 26.44 39.58
CA MET A 829 0.13 27.73 40.18
C MET A 829 1.34 28.31 40.92
N GLY A 830 1.52 29.62 40.74
CA GLY A 830 2.65 30.35 41.32
C GLY A 830 3.92 30.31 40.49
N ARG A 831 3.98 29.54 39.39
CA ARG A 831 5.14 29.54 38.49
C ARG A 831 4.91 30.26 37.16
N THR A 832 6.00 30.74 36.60
CA THR A 832 6.13 31.30 35.25
C THR A 832 7.42 30.81 34.61
N GLU A 833 7.49 30.90 33.29
CA GLU A 833 8.73 30.70 32.56
C GLU A 833 9.78 31.74 32.99
N GLY A 834 11.01 31.30 33.25
CA GLY A 834 12.13 32.17 33.58
C GLY A 834 12.76 32.81 32.34
N GLU A 835 13.40 33.97 32.51
CA GLU A 835 14.05 34.68 31.40
C GLU A 835 15.28 33.93 30.88
N VAL A 836 15.34 33.71 29.56
CA VAL A 836 16.52 33.20 28.86
C VAL A 836 17.46 34.36 28.53
N ARG A 837 18.58 34.51 29.24
CA ARG A 837 19.59 35.55 28.94
C ARG A 837 20.47 35.15 27.76
N LEU A 838 20.14 35.67 26.58
CA LEU A 838 20.83 35.41 25.31
C LEU A 838 22.34 35.72 25.30
N GLU A 839 22.83 36.62 26.16
CA GLU A 839 24.27 36.98 26.24
C GLU A 839 25.16 35.87 26.82
N GLU A 840 24.59 34.92 27.58
CA GLU A 840 25.33 33.78 28.16
C GLU A 840 25.30 32.53 27.27
N ALA A 841 24.28 32.41 26.40
CA ALA A 841 24.11 31.31 25.46
C ALA A 841 25.27 31.17 24.45
N GLY A 842 25.97 32.27 24.15
CA GLY A 842 27.12 32.29 23.25
C GLY A 842 28.49 32.05 23.91
N ARG A 843 28.60 32.05 25.24
CA ARG A 843 29.89 31.89 25.96
C ARG A 843 30.01 30.62 26.79
N LYS A 844 28.91 29.91 27.05
CA LYS A 844 28.91 28.66 27.83
C LYS A 844 27.95 27.62 27.24
N SER A 845 28.37 27.02 26.13
CA SER A 845 27.77 25.77 25.63
C SER A 845 28.02 24.56 26.54
N GLU A 846 28.74 24.72 27.66
CA GLU A 846 29.04 23.61 28.58
C GLU A 846 27.99 23.38 29.68
N VAL A 847 27.10 24.34 30.04
CA VAL A 847 26.05 24.07 31.06
C VAL A 847 24.77 24.95 31.00
N SER A 848 24.51 25.74 29.95
CA SER A 848 23.34 26.63 29.95
C SER A 848 22.09 26.00 29.32
N PHE A 849 21.37 25.16 30.07
CA PHE A 849 19.96 24.83 29.77
C PHE A 849 19.09 26.03 30.20
N GLY A 850 18.91 26.97 29.27
CA GLY A 850 18.27 28.26 29.52
C GLY A 850 16.74 28.18 29.38
N GLY A 851 16.05 28.22 30.52
CA GLY A 851 14.58 28.31 30.60
C GLY A 851 14.00 27.60 31.82
N GLY A 852 14.56 27.81 33.01
CA GLY A 852 13.99 27.26 34.25
C GLY A 852 12.71 28.02 34.66
N LEU A 853 11.80 27.38 35.40
CA LEU A 853 10.63 28.09 35.94
C LEU A 853 11.01 28.97 37.13
N THR A 854 10.45 30.17 37.18
CA THR A 854 10.55 31.11 38.32
C THR A 854 9.21 31.25 39.01
N TYR A 855 9.20 31.65 40.28
CA TYR A 855 7.96 32.02 40.97
C TYR A 855 7.48 33.39 40.48
N LYS A 856 6.16 33.55 40.35
CA LYS A 856 5.52 34.84 40.07
C LYS A 856 5.94 35.85 41.15
N GLN A 857 6.49 36.98 40.72
CA GLN A 857 6.82 38.11 41.59
C GLN A 857 5.57 38.73 42.20
#